data_AF-A0A3M1BQ02-F1
#
_entry.id   AF-A0A3M1BQ02-F1
#
_cell.length_a   1.000
_cell.length_b   1.000
_cell.length_c   1.000
_cell.angle_alpha   90.00
_cell.angle_beta   90.00
_cell.angle_gamma   90.00
#
_symmetry.space_group_name_H-M   'P 1'
#
loop_
_entity.id
_entity.type
_entity.pdbx_description
1 polymer ?
#
loop_
_entity_poly.entity_id
_entity_poly.type
_entity_poly.pdbx_seq_one_letter_code
_entity_poly.pdbx_strand_id
1 'polypeptide(L)'
;MVEELTGLDFNRFTRSVLLAQGEFAAFMKASLDERSELLEKITGTAIYSQISVGAFERLKEEQQKMAELEVRLSSLQLLSSEELEELSARQFELEQESSELKSRQQTLRQSLEWVAKFKALTSQKVAAEAELQTISEEEERSAADRKRLDVHYKALPLKADWVKVERIRQDILTKKNRLSQAETEIEQASSKLTQLEVDLANARKELEAHQSDKDAFLETLSKVRQLDRTLGLQKQQLDQLETAEIETKKKLHEKETLLKKLENDIVEQVAEKETVAAWLASNENLQSLADKVPLIEARVKALQELSVKIERLNDEGKSFRAKKTELEKALEKQAIQREQLKAAVQGIEEELKSKSEGAYISDPADFLSLLNVQLEELTAHKQKLELLAEKDGRYRKNVSRVRELEEQLQNLQLEEQQLNKALLNLMDEMEEAGRQREYAMKIFLQQQRIASYDKDRAELVEGEPCPLCGAVHHPYREHGIPVYEDEAKRAYEAAEKTVEILKKREKQLLTELSGVAVQMNGLRNQSGTGNLDRLLAEIELQEQEIAAVLGNAPTFFSFSQKGDPVAEELAKLESETRKKRQLRDFFREKVQVLNAHNQELAELERQIARSEHELDRANDQLGDLQTRYKEYQEDLKSTREGMETLLGKSFALSSDKLSEELSRLRTDVQAFQKKSKRRDELAHAIDAAKKEISIHSEDGEKLKLALSKVSGEKQAAEELYEAKRKERLELFGEKDPDSAQEEWQRKLDLLKDTAGRLETAIASQKQLAKSLEQEVSKLSDELSTLRSELDSLEAELSPKLAELGFEKMEAFSEALLDDQSLKEIEDRLEALKNRGIKARQELENAQKGLAELAETMPDETDEKELESSLLAVNQGHEKCLQELGGITEQLRQDSLRRKQSGELEKERKRQQKALQRWKNLNELIGSHDGKKFRVFAQSLTLQRLVYLANQQLEHLYGRYRIVKREGTDLELNIVDTYQADSVRSLF
;
A
#
# COMPACT_ATOMS: atom_id res chain seq x y z
N MET A 1 -107.27 -25.04 -57.20
CA MET A 1 -108.00 -25.68 -56.08
C MET A 1 -108.78 -26.94 -56.45
N VAL A 2 -109.77 -26.94 -57.36
CA VAL A 2 -110.40 -28.22 -57.81
C VAL A 2 -109.37 -29.11 -58.51
N GLU A 3 -108.61 -28.57 -59.47
CA GLU A 3 -107.52 -29.28 -60.17
C GLU A 3 -106.40 -29.82 -59.25
N GLU A 4 -105.99 -29.04 -58.26
CA GLU A 4 -104.94 -29.45 -57.30
C GLU A 4 -105.44 -30.51 -56.30
N LEU A 5 -106.74 -30.54 -55.99
CA LEU A 5 -107.33 -31.55 -55.10
C LEU A 5 -107.75 -32.83 -55.82
N THR A 6 -108.26 -32.73 -57.04
CA THR A 6 -108.69 -33.90 -57.84
C THR A 6 -107.56 -34.49 -58.67
N GLY A 7 -106.46 -33.76 -58.86
CA GLY A 7 -105.38 -34.12 -59.78
C GLY A 7 -105.79 -34.15 -61.26
N LEU A 8 -107.02 -33.70 -61.59
CA LEU A 8 -107.60 -33.78 -62.92
C LEU A 8 -108.21 -32.44 -63.34
N ASP A 9 -107.72 -31.89 -64.46
CA ASP A 9 -108.30 -30.72 -65.13
C ASP A 9 -109.60 -31.07 -65.87
N PHE A 10 -110.36 -30.04 -66.27
CA PHE A 10 -111.68 -30.21 -66.91
C PHE A 10 -111.61 -31.11 -68.16
N ASN A 11 -110.56 -30.98 -68.98
CA ASN A 11 -110.35 -31.81 -70.16
C ASN A 11 -109.95 -33.26 -69.80
N ARG A 12 -109.26 -33.48 -68.68
CA ARG A 12 -108.94 -34.82 -68.18
C ARG A 12 -110.18 -35.51 -67.63
N PHE A 13 -111.02 -34.81 -66.88
CA PHE A 13 -112.24 -35.41 -66.32
C PHE A 13 -113.16 -35.94 -67.44
N THR A 14 -113.34 -35.18 -68.53
CA THR A 14 -114.17 -35.59 -69.67
C THR A 14 -113.53 -36.64 -70.58
N ARG A 15 -112.23 -36.92 -70.44
CA ARG A 15 -111.51 -37.92 -71.27
C ARG A 15 -111.09 -39.18 -70.53
N SER A 16 -111.11 -39.17 -69.20
CA SER A 16 -110.63 -40.30 -68.38
C SER A 16 -111.58 -40.75 -67.26
N VAL A 17 -112.61 -39.97 -66.91
CA VAL A 17 -113.56 -40.32 -65.82
C VAL A 17 -115.03 -40.29 -66.26
N LEU A 18 -115.47 -39.27 -66.99
CA LEU A 18 -116.83 -39.17 -67.54
C LEU A 18 -116.78 -39.16 -69.08
N LEU A 19 -117.18 -40.26 -69.72
CA LEU A 19 -117.13 -40.40 -71.18
C LEU A 19 -118.45 -39.96 -71.83
N ALA A 20 -118.46 -38.79 -72.48
CA ALA A 20 -119.60 -38.29 -73.24
C ALA A 20 -119.79 -39.06 -74.57
N GLN A 21 -121.05 -39.28 -74.98
CA GLN A 21 -121.40 -40.06 -76.17
C GLN A 21 -120.82 -39.41 -77.45
N GLY A 22 -119.75 -40.01 -78.01
CA GLY A 22 -119.07 -39.54 -79.24
C GLY A 22 -117.56 -39.30 -79.14
N GLU A 23 -116.97 -39.19 -77.94
CA GLU A 23 -115.55 -38.81 -77.76
C GLU A 23 -114.59 -39.91 -77.24
N PHE A 24 -114.97 -41.19 -77.30
CA PHE A 24 -114.17 -42.31 -76.74
C PHE A 24 -112.75 -42.48 -77.35
N ALA A 25 -112.48 -41.97 -78.55
CA ALA A 25 -111.19 -42.18 -79.25
C ALA A 25 -110.12 -41.08 -79.02
N ALA A 26 -110.40 -40.05 -78.21
CA ALA A 26 -109.55 -38.84 -78.14
C ALA A 26 -108.15 -39.06 -77.54
N PHE A 27 -108.00 -39.93 -76.53
CA PHE A 27 -106.67 -40.24 -75.96
C PHE A 27 -105.80 -41.07 -76.90
N MET A 28 -106.43 -41.97 -77.67
CA MET A 28 -105.70 -42.81 -78.62
C MET A 28 -105.23 -42.02 -79.85
N LYS A 29 -105.90 -40.91 -80.19
CA LYS A 29 -105.61 -40.13 -81.41
C LYS A 29 -104.68 -38.91 -81.28
N ALA A 30 -104.15 -38.58 -80.10
CA ALA A 30 -103.31 -37.39 -79.87
C ALA A 30 -101.94 -37.42 -80.60
N SER A 31 -101.32 -36.25 -80.89
CA SER A 31 -99.99 -36.16 -81.50
C SER A 31 -98.85 -36.49 -80.50
N LEU A 32 -97.61 -36.68 -80.99
CA LEU A 32 -96.47 -37.15 -80.17
C LEU A 32 -96.09 -36.14 -79.06
N ASP A 33 -96.06 -34.84 -79.37
CA ASP A 33 -95.79 -33.78 -78.39
C ASP A 33 -96.97 -33.58 -77.43
N GLU A 34 -98.22 -33.61 -77.91
CA GLU A 34 -99.40 -33.51 -77.03
C GLU A 34 -99.51 -34.74 -76.10
N ARG A 35 -99.13 -35.93 -76.58
CA ARG A 35 -99.10 -37.16 -75.77
C ARG A 35 -97.93 -37.14 -74.77
N SER A 36 -96.76 -36.66 -75.20
CA SER A 36 -95.60 -36.41 -74.32
C SER A 36 -95.97 -35.43 -73.20
N GLU A 37 -96.66 -34.34 -73.52
CA GLU A 37 -97.08 -33.34 -72.54
C GLU A 37 -98.22 -33.84 -71.64
N LEU A 38 -99.16 -34.62 -72.17
CA LEU A 38 -100.19 -35.29 -71.35
C LEU A 38 -99.54 -36.25 -70.36
N LEU A 39 -98.60 -37.10 -70.82
CA LEU A 39 -97.90 -38.04 -69.97
C LEU A 39 -97.03 -37.30 -68.94
N GLU A 40 -96.32 -36.24 -69.34
CA GLU A 40 -95.53 -35.40 -68.43
C GLU A 40 -96.33 -34.91 -67.23
N LYS A 41 -97.56 -34.46 -67.46
CA LYS A 41 -98.42 -33.88 -66.43
C LYS A 41 -99.30 -34.90 -65.71
N ILE A 42 -99.34 -36.15 -66.17
CA ILE A 42 -99.93 -37.30 -65.47
C ILE A 42 -98.89 -37.96 -64.57
N THR A 43 -97.60 -37.90 -64.93
CA THR A 43 -96.53 -38.69 -64.30
C THR A 43 -95.43 -37.85 -63.66
N GLY A 44 -95.50 -36.51 -63.76
CA GLY A 44 -94.61 -35.57 -63.09
C GLY A 44 -93.17 -35.53 -63.62
N THR A 45 -92.92 -35.76 -64.91
CA THR A 45 -91.56 -35.96 -65.45
C THR A 45 -90.77 -34.68 -65.80
N ALA A 46 -91.12 -33.51 -65.26
CA ALA A 46 -90.45 -32.23 -65.55
C ALA A 46 -88.98 -32.18 -65.07
N ILE A 47 -88.65 -32.90 -63.99
CA ILE A 47 -87.31 -32.95 -63.38
C ILE A 47 -86.26 -33.50 -64.38
N TYR A 48 -86.66 -34.43 -65.26
CA TYR A 48 -85.78 -35.04 -66.25
C TYR A 48 -85.26 -34.03 -67.28
N SER A 49 -86.02 -32.97 -67.56
CA SER A 49 -85.60 -31.88 -68.43
C SER A 49 -84.47 -31.05 -67.81
N GLN A 50 -84.56 -30.75 -66.50
CA GLN A 50 -83.54 -29.99 -65.77
C GLN A 50 -82.23 -30.76 -65.65
N ILE A 51 -82.30 -32.07 -65.38
CA ILE A 51 -81.11 -32.94 -65.31
C ILE A 51 -80.39 -32.98 -66.67
N SER A 52 -81.15 -33.01 -67.76
CA SER A 52 -80.61 -33.02 -69.12
C SER A 52 -79.87 -31.73 -69.48
N VAL A 53 -80.39 -30.55 -69.08
CA VAL A 53 -79.68 -29.26 -69.26
C VAL A 53 -78.43 -29.18 -68.38
N GLY A 54 -78.53 -29.60 -67.11
CA GLY A 54 -77.40 -29.57 -66.17
C GLY A 54 -76.21 -30.42 -66.61
N ALA A 55 -76.46 -31.56 -67.28
CA ALA A 55 -75.38 -32.37 -67.87
C ALA A 55 -74.64 -31.64 -69.00
N PHE A 56 -75.33 -30.81 -69.79
CA PHE A 56 -74.75 -30.03 -70.89
C PHE A 56 -73.90 -28.86 -70.39
N GLU A 57 -74.42 -28.09 -69.43
CA GLU A 57 -73.69 -26.97 -68.85
C GLU A 57 -72.41 -27.42 -68.14
N ARG A 58 -72.49 -28.54 -67.40
CA ARG A 58 -71.33 -29.06 -66.69
C ARG A 58 -70.22 -29.55 -67.61
N LEU A 59 -70.54 -30.08 -68.79
CA LEU A 59 -69.53 -30.42 -69.81
C LEU A 59 -68.74 -29.18 -70.25
N LYS A 60 -69.41 -28.05 -70.47
CA LYS A 60 -68.78 -26.80 -70.92
C LYS A 60 -67.78 -26.26 -69.88
N GLU A 61 -68.14 -26.29 -68.60
CA GLU A 61 -67.24 -25.89 -67.51
C GLU A 61 -65.95 -26.73 -67.47
N GLU A 62 -66.09 -28.04 -67.64
CA GLU A 62 -64.96 -28.97 -67.54
C GLU A 62 -64.02 -28.88 -68.76
N GLN A 63 -64.53 -28.42 -69.91
CA GLN A 63 -63.71 -28.08 -71.09
C GLN A 63 -62.83 -26.84 -70.84
N GLN A 64 -63.39 -25.81 -70.22
CA GLN A 64 -62.65 -24.58 -69.94
C GLN A 64 -61.50 -24.82 -68.95
N LYS A 65 -61.74 -25.58 -67.87
CA LYS A 65 -60.70 -25.97 -66.91
C LYS A 65 -59.55 -26.74 -67.55
N MET A 66 -59.84 -27.58 -68.55
CA MET A 66 -58.81 -28.34 -69.28
C MET A 66 -57.89 -27.40 -70.07
N ALA A 67 -58.44 -26.40 -70.76
CA ALA A 67 -57.66 -25.44 -71.54
C ALA A 67 -56.72 -24.59 -70.67
N GLU A 68 -57.17 -24.18 -69.48
CA GLU A 68 -56.34 -23.42 -68.54
C GLU A 68 -55.12 -24.23 -68.03
N LEU A 69 -55.29 -25.53 -67.80
CA LEU A 69 -54.21 -26.42 -67.39
C LEU A 69 -53.17 -26.63 -68.51
N GLU A 70 -53.60 -26.69 -69.77
CA GLU A 70 -52.71 -26.84 -70.92
C GLU A 70 -51.79 -25.62 -71.11
N VAL A 71 -52.32 -24.40 -70.94
CA VAL A 71 -51.52 -23.17 -71.01
C VAL A 71 -50.46 -23.14 -69.90
N ARG A 72 -50.83 -23.46 -68.65
CA ARG A 72 -49.88 -23.47 -67.52
C ARG A 72 -48.75 -24.46 -67.73
N LEU A 73 -49.05 -25.66 -68.24
CA LEU A 73 -48.02 -26.66 -68.56
C LEU A 73 -47.05 -26.19 -69.65
N SER A 74 -47.55 -25.51 -70.68
CA SER A 74 -46.70 -25.01 -71.77
C SER A 74 -45.75 -23.86 -71.37
N SER A 75 -46.04 -23.18 -70.26
CA SER A 75 -45.23 -22.03 -69.78
C SER A 75 -44.00 -22.42 -68.96
N LEU A 76 -43.88 -23.69 -68.55
CA LEU A 76 -42.74 -24.19 -67.79
C LEU A 76 -41.60 -24.59 -68.73
N GLN A 77 -40.56 -23.76 -68.81
CA GLN A 77 -39.30 -24.10 -69.49
C GLN A 77 -38.46 -25.05 -68.62
N LEU A 78 -38.37 -26.31 -69.04
CA LEU A 78 -37.53 -27.34 -68.42
C LEU A 78 -36.23 -27.51 -69.23
N LEU A 79 -35.12 -27.76 -68.54
CA LEU A 79 -33.86 -28.15 -69.19
C LEU A 79 -34.04 -29.49 -69.89
N SER A 80 -33.35 -29.69 -71.01
CA SER A 80 -33.34 -30.96 -71.74
C SER A 80 -32.64 -32.05 -70.92
N SER A 81 -32.82 -33.32 -71.29
CA SER A 81 -32.07 -34.42 -70.68
C SER A 81 -30.56 -34.30 -70.94
N GLU A 82 -30.18 -33.79 -72.11
CA GLU A 82 -28.78 -33.58 -72.49
C GLU A 82 -28.14 -32.46 -71.65
N GLU A 83 -28.83 -31.34 -71.46
CA GLU A 83 -28.35 -30.21 -70.64
C GLU A 83 -28.19 -30.59 -69.15
N LEU A 84 -29.06 -31.46 -68.63
CA LEU A 84 -28.94 -31.96 -67.25
C LEU A 84 -27.75 -32.91 -67.08
N GLU A 85 -27.53 -33.80 -68.05
CA GLU A 85 -26.38 -34.71 -68.03
C GLU A 85 -25.07 -33.91 -68.11
N GLU A 86 -24.97 -32.93 -69.02
CA GLU A 86 -23.80 -32.05 -69.14
C GLU A 86 -23.52 -31.25 -67.86
N LEU A 87 -24.55 -30.61 -67.27
CA LEU A 87 -24.38 -29.84 -66.04
C LEU A 87 -24.03 -30.73 -64.85
N SER A 88 -24.62 -31.93 -64.73
CA SER A 88 -24.31 -32.86 -63.65
C SER A 88 -22.90 -33.46 -63.76
N ALA A 89 -22.44 -33.76 -64.98
CA ALA A 89 -21.08 -34.22 -65.22
C ALA A 89 -20.06 -33.12 -64.88
N ARG A 90 -20.32 -31.88 -65.30
CA ARG A 90 -19.46 -30.74 -64.99
C ARG A 90 -19.45 -30.41 -63.49
N GLN A 91 -20.58 -30.56 -62.79
CA GLN A 91 -20.62 -30.44 -61.33
C GLN A 91 -19.69 -31.47 -60.66
N PHE A 92 -19.76 -32.73 -61.09
CA PHE A 92 -18.92 -33.79 -60.54
C PHE A 92 -17.42 -33.56 -60.80
N GLU A 93 -17.04 -33.12 -61.99
CA GLU A 93 -15.66 -32.73 -62.32
C GLU A 93 -15.14 -31.61 -61.41
N LEU A 94 -15.94 -30.56 -61.22
CA LEU A 94 -15.59 -29.44 -60.34
C LEU A 94 -15.53 -29.86 -58.86
N GLU A 95 -16.40 -30.77 -58.41
CA GLU A 95 -16.33 -31.32 -57.05
C GLU A 95 -15.01 -32.09 -56.82
N GLN A 96 -14.56 -32.86 -57.81
CA GLN A 96 -13.26 -33.54 -57.76
C GLN A 96 -12.09 -32.55 -57.76
N GLU A 97 -12.06 -31.61 -58.70
CA GLU A 97 -11.00 -30.59 -58.81
C GLU A 97 -10.91 -29.73 -57.53
N SER A 98 -12.06 -29.35 -56.96
CA SER A 98 -12.13 -28.62 -55.69
C SER A 98 -11.50 -29.43 -54.54
N SER A 99 -11.77 -30.73 -54.47
CA SER A 99 -11.23 -31.62 -53.44
C SER A 99 -9.71 -31.81 -53.57
N GLU A 100 -9.19 -31.94 -54.79
CA GLU A 100 -7.75 -32.07 -55.08
C GLU A 100 -7.00 -30.79 -54.72
N LEU A 101 -7.51 -29.63 -55.15
CA LEU A 101 -6.92 -28.33 -54.84
C LEU A 101 -6.92 -28.05 -53.33
N LYS A 102 -7.98 -28.43 -52.62
CA LYS A 102 -8.05 -28.31 -51.16
C LYS A 102 -7.02 -29.21 -50.45
N SER A 103 -6.84 -30.45 -50.93
CA SER A 103 -5.80 -31.35 -50.43
C SER A 103 -4.41 -30.75 -50.66
N ARG A 104 -4.15 -30.23 -51.86
CA ARG A 104 -2.86 -29.61 -52.20
C ARG A 104 -2.58 -28.35 -51.37
N GLN A 105 -3.60 -27.53 -51.12
CA GLN A 105 -3.53 -26.36 -50.25
C GLN A 105 -3.13 -26.77 -48.82
N GLN A 106 -3.71 -27.85 -48.29
CA GLN A 106 -3.40 -28.36 -46.97
C GLN A 106 -1.95 -28.85 -46.87
N THR A 107 -1.46 -29.62 -47.85
CA THR A 107 -0.07 -30.08 -47.89
C THR A 107 0.91 -28.91 -47.93
N LEU A 108 0.69 -27.92 -48.79
CA LEU A 108 1.58 -26.75 -48.89
C LEU A 108 1.62 -25.91 -47.60
N ARG A 109 0.48 -25.78 -46.89
CA ARG A 109 0.43 -25.13 -45.58
C ARG A 109 1.21 -25.89 -44.52
N GLN A 110 1.11 -27.22 -44.51
CA GLN A 110 1.89 -28.07 -43.60
C GLN A 110 3.39 -27.93 -43.84
N SER A 111 3.83 -27.87 -45.11
CA SER A 111 5.23 -27.65 -45.47
C SER A 111 5.75 -26.28 -45.01
N LEU A 112 4.95 -25.20 -45.16
CA LEU A 112 5.34 -23.87 -44.67
C LEU A 112 5.43 -23.82 -43.13
N GLU A 113 4.49 -24.45 -42.45
CA GLU A 113 4.51 -24.56 -40.98
C GLU A 113 5.74 -25.32 -40.49
N TRP A 114 6.13 -26.38 -41.22
CA TRP A 114 7.35 -27.13 -40.96
C TRP A 114 8.61 -26.25 -41.07
N VAL A 115 8.76 -25.50 -42.18
CA VAL A 115 9.93 -24.64 -42.40
C VAL A 115 10.06 -23.56 -41.31
N ALA A 116 8.94 -22.97 -40.89
CA ALA A 116 8.91 -22.00 -39.80
C ALA A 116 9.36 -22.60 -38.46
N LYS A 117 8.85 -23.79 -38.11
CA LYS A 117 9.26 -24.52 -36.89
C LYS A 117 10.74 -24.90 -36.92
N PHE A 118 11.25 -25.32 -38.08
CA PHE A 118 12.65 -25.71 -38.25
C PHE A 118 13.60 -24.53 -38.02
N LYS A 119 13.31 -23.36 -38.59
CA LYS A 119 14.10 -22.14 -38.36
C LYS A 119 14.08 -21.72 -36.89
N ALA A 120 12.92 -21.74 -36.25
CA ALA A 120 12.77 -21.36 -34.85
C ALA A 120 13.61 -22.27 -33.94
N LEU A 121 13.47 -23.59 -34.05
CA LEU A 121 14.22 -24.54 -33.22
C LEU A 121 15.73 -24.49 -33.50
N THR A 122 16.14 -24.26 -34.76
CA THR A 122 17.56 -24.10 -35.12
C THR A 122 18.16 -22.86 -34.46
N SER A 123 17.44 -21.73 -34.46
CA SER A 123 17.89 -20.50 -33.78
C SER A 123 17.98 -20.68 -32.26
N GLN A 124 17.02 -21.40 -31.66
CA GLN A 124 17.00 -21.70 -30.23
C GLN A 124 18.18 -22.57 -29.81
N LYS A 125 18.52 -23.59 -30.62
CA LYS A 125 19.69 -24.44 -30.41
C LYS A 125 20.99 -23.61 -30.38
N VAL A 126 21.21 -22.78 -31.39
CA VAL A 126 22.44 -21.96 -31.50
C VAL A 126 22.56 -20.98 -30.33
N ALA A 127 21.45 -20.35 -29.92
CA ALA A 127 21.44 -19.44 -28.77
C ALA A 127 21.78 -20.17 -27.45
N ALA A 128 21.20 -21.35 -27.23
CA ALA A 128 21.46 -22.15 -26.04
C ALA A 128 22.92 -22.66 -25.99
N GLU A 129 23.51 -23.03 -27.13
CA GLU A 129 24.93 -23.41 -27.23
C GLU A 129 25.87 -22.24 -26.90
N ALA A 130 25.57 -21.02 -27.38
CA ALA A 130 26.36 -19.83 -27.09
C ALA A 130 26.29 -19.41 -25.60
N GLU A 131 25.11 -19.53 -24.97
CA GLU A 131 24.94 -19.26 -23.54
C GLU A 131 25.72 -20.27 -22.69
N LEU A 132 25.71 -21.56 -23.05
CA LEU A 132 26.51 -22.58 -22.36
C LEU A 132 28.01 -22.33 -22.46
N GLN A 133 28.50 -21.85 -23.60
CA GLN A 133 29.89 -21.45 -23.76
C GLN A 133 30.26 -20.29 -22.83
N THR A 134 29.41 -19.26 -22.76
CA THR A 134 29.60 -18.11 -21.87
C THR A 134 29.64 -18.53 -20.40
N ILE A 135 28.72 -19.42 -20.00
CA ILE A 135 28.66 -19.94 -18.62
C ILE A 135 29.93 -20.72 -18.28
N SER A 136 30.48 -21.50 -19.20
CA SER A 136 31.74 -22.23 -18.99
C SER A 136 32.91 -21.29 -18.67
N GLU A 137 33.02 -20.17 -19.39
CA GLU A 137 34.07 -19.16 -19.13
C GLU A 137 33.89 -18.47 -17.77
N GLU A 138 32.65 -18.20 -17.37
CA GLU A 138 32.32 -17.62 -16.06
C GLU A 138 32.57 -18.60 -14.90
N GLU A 139 32.35 -19.91 -15.11
CA GLU A 139 32.67 -20.96 -14.14
C GLU A 139 34.18 -21.07 -13.91
N GLU A 140 35.01 -20.95 -14.96
CA GLU A 140 36.47 -20.92 -14.82
C GLU A 140 36.96 -19.69 -14.06
N ARG A 141 36.40 -18.50 -14.35
CA ARG A 141 36.74 -17.26 -13.63
C ARG A 141 36.35 -17.30 -12.15
N SER A 142 35.30 -18.04 -11.81
CA SER A 142 34.80 -18.18 -10.43
C SER A 142 35.51 -19.27 -9.62
N ALA A 143 36.56 -19.90 -10.17
CA ALA A 143 37.31 -20.97 -9.50
C ALA A 143 38.02 -20.47 -8.22
N ALA A 144 38.50 -19.23 -8.20
CA ALA A 144 39.12 -18.62 -7.02
C ALA A 144 38.10 -18.42 -5.89
N ASP A 145 36.89 -17.98 -6.22
CA ASP A 145 35.81 -17.75 -5.26
C ASP A 145 35.31 -19.06 -4.63
N ARG A 146 35.22 -20.15 -5.41
CA ARG A 146 34.94 -21.49 -4.88
C ARG A 146 35.99 -21.96 -3.89
N LYS A 147 37.27 -21.69 -4.17
CA LYS A 147 38.37 -22.00 -3.22
C LYS A 147 38.27 -21.16 -1.94
N ARG A 148 37.91 -19.89 -2.04
CA ARG A 148 37.70 -19.01 -0.87
C ARG A 148 36.53 -19.50 -0.01
N LEU A 149 35.40 -19.90 -0.61
CA LEU A 149 34.29 -20.50 0.12
C LEU A 149 34.68 -21.81 0.80
N ASP A 150 35.44 -22.69 0.12
CA ASP A 150 35.91 -23.96 0.71
C ASP A 150 36.80 -23.69 1.94
N VAL A 151 37.71 -22.72 1.87
CA VAL A 151 38.56 -22.33 3.00
C VAL A 151 37.74 -21.66 4.11
N HIS A 152 36.73 -20.84 3.77
CA HIS A 152 35.80 -20.24 4.74
C HIS A 152 34.98 -21.30 5.51
N TYR A 153 34.38 -22.27 4.81
CA TYR A 153 33.61 -23.33 5.45
C TYR A 153 34.49 -24.26 6.28
N LYS A 154 35.77 -24.44 5.92
CA LYS A 154 36.77 -25.12 6.77
C LYS A 154 37.08 -24.34 8.05
N ALA A 155 37.05 -23.00 8.00
CA ALA A 155 37.28 -22.14 9.17
C ALA A 155 36.03 -21.97 10.07
N LEU A 156 34.82 -22.17 9.52
CA LEU A 156 33.54 -21.92 10.20
C LEU A 156 33.37 -22.63 11.57
N PRO A 157 33.82 -23.90 11.77
CA PRO A 157 33.67 -24.60 13.04
C PRO A 157 34.32 -23.90 14.24
N LEU A 158 35.37 -23.09 14.01
CA LEU A 158 36.08 -22.36 15.06
C LEU A 158 35.71 -20.86 15.13
N LYS A 159 34.78 -20.38 14.29
CA LYS A 159 34.38 -18.94 14.25
C LYS A 159 33.91 -18.44 15.61
N ALA A 160 33.10 -19.24 16.33
CA ALA A 160 32.57 -18.85 17.63
C ALA A 160 33.65 -18.70 18.71
N ASP A 161 34.66 -19.56 18.68
CA ASP A 161 35.77 -19.50 19.64
C ASP A 161 36.74 -18.38 19.29
N TRP A 162 36.97 -18.10 18.01
CA TRP A 162 37.71 -16.91 17.56
C TRP A 162 37.05 -15.58 17.98
N VAL A 163 35.72 -15.47 17.86
CA VAL A 163 34.99 -14.27 18.33
C VAL A 163 35.19 -14.07 19.84
N LYS A 164 35.30 -15.15 20.63
CA LYS A 164 35.62 -15.04 22.07
C LYS A 164 37.05 -14.56 22.29
N VAL A 165 38.03 -15.07 21.53
CA VAL A 165 39.43 -14.59 21.59
C VAL A 165 39.50 -13.10 21.30
N GLU A 166 38.87 -12.64 20.23
CA GLU A 166 38.91 -11.23 19.83
C GLU A 166 38.23 -10.32 20.86
N ARG A 167 37.11 -10.77 21.44
CA ARG A 167 36.45 -10.06 22.54
C ARG A 167 37.36 -9.93 23.76
N ILE A 168 37.99 -11.04 24.20
CA ILE A 168 38.90 -11.02 25.36
C ILE A 168 40.12 -10.13 25.07
N ARG A 169 40.68 -10.14 23.86
CA ARG A 169 41.76 -9.24 23.44
C ARG A 169 41.36 -7.77 23.54
N GLN A 170 40.15 -7.42 23.10
CA GLN A 170 39.61 -6.05 23.24
C GLN A 170 39.39 -5.67 24.71
N ASP A 171 38.84 -6.58 25.52
CA ASP A 171 38.62 -6.35 26.97
C ASP A 171 39.96 -6.15 27.71
N ILE A 172 41.02 -6.88 27.32
CA ILE A 172 42.38 -6.67 27.84
C ILE A 172 42.92 -5.30 27.44
N LEU A 173 42.77 -4.90 26.17
CA LEU A 173 43.26 -3.61 25.68
C LEU A 173 42.61 -2.44 26.43
N THR A 174 41.27 -2.48 26.56
CA THR A 174 40.50 -1.43 27.23
C THR A 174 40.85 -1.31 28.71
N LYS A 175 40.90 -2.44 29.42
CA LYS A 175 41.28 -2.47 30.84
C LYS A 175 42.73 -2.07 31.07
N LYS A 176 43.66 -2.44 30.17
CA LYS A 176 45.07 -2.03 30.25
C LYS A 176 45.22 -0.51 30.12
N ASN A 177 44.46 0.10 29.22
CA ASN A 177 44.45 1.56 29.09
C ASN A 177 43.90 2.23 30.36
N ARG A 178 42.79 1.73 30.92
CA ARG A 178 42.24 2.28 32.17
C ARG A 178 43.19 2.11 33.36
N LEU A 179 43.88 0.97 33.46
CA LEU A 179 44.88 0.72 34.49
C LEU A 179 46.00 1.79 34.42
N SER A 180 46.59 2.01 33.25
CA SER A 180 47.64 3.03 33.08
C SER A 180 47.18 4.45 33.41
N GLN A 181 45.91 4.77 33.12
CA GLN A 181 45.32 6.05 33.47
C GLN A 181 45.14 6.19 34.98
N ALA A 182 44.59 5.17 35.65
CA ALA A 182 44.39 5.17 37.10
C ALA A 182 45.72 5.25 37.86
N GLU A 183 46.78 4.57 37.38
CA GLU A 183 48.14 4.68 37.94
C GLU A 183 48.68 6.12 37.83
N THR A 184 48.44 6.80 36.71
CA THR A 184 48.82 8.20 36.53
C THR A 184 48.02 9.13 37.45
N GLU A 185 46.72 8.87 37.63
CA GLU A 185 45.85 9.62 38.53
C GLU A 185 46.29 9.48 40.00
N ILE A 186 46.81 8.31 40.42
CA ILE A 186 47.40 8.09 41.75
C ILE A 186 48.68 8.92 41.94
N GLU A 187 49.56 8.98 40.94
CA GLU A 187 50.80 9.77 41.01
C GLU A 187 50.50 11.28 41.14
N GLN A 188 49.46 11.75 40.44
CA GLN A 188 48.98 13.13 40.56
C GLN A 188 48.32 13.40 41.92
N ALA A 189 47.50 12.46 42.43
CA ALA A 189 46.86 12.61 43.74
C ALA A 189 47.89 12.60 44.87
N SER A 190 48.91 11.74 44.80
CA SER A 190 49.97 11.63 45.81
C SER A 190 50.88 12.87 45.82
N SER A 191 51.26 13.39 44.66
CA SER A 191 52.03 14.66 44.58
C SER A 191 51.23 15.88 45.06
N LYS A 192 49.92 15.93 44.82
CA LYS A 192 49.05 16.97 45.37
C LYS A 192 48.88 16.84 46.89
N LEU A 193 48.81 15.61 47.39
CA LEU A 193 48.71 15.32 48.81
C LEU A 193 49.95 15.79 49.58
N THR A 194 51.16 15.49 49.07
CA THR A 194 52.40 15.94 49.70
C THR A 194 52.50 17.46 49.73
N GLN A 195 52.09 18.15 48.66
CA GLN A 195 52.03 19.61 48.65
C GLN A 195 51.07 20.17 49.72
N LEU A 196 49.86 19.62 49.82
CA LEU A 196 48.88 20.05 50.83
C LEU A 196 49.35 19.78 52.27
N GLU A 197 50.05 18.67 52.52
CA GLU A 197 50.63 18.36 53.82
C GLU A 197 51.73 19.35 54.22
N VAL A 198 52.55 19.80 53.26
CA VAL A 198 53.53 20.89 53.46
C VAL A 198 52.83 22.22 53.76
N ASP A 199 51.79 22.55 53.00
CA ASP A 199 51.02 23.79 53.20
C ASP A 199 50.33 23.82 54.56
N LEU A 200 49.77 22.68 55.02
CA LEU A 200 49.19 22.55 56.35
C LEU A 200 50.24 22.70 57.45
N ALA A 201 51.43 22.12 57.28
CA ALA A 201 52.52 22.26 58.23
C ALA A 201 52.95 23.73 58.39
N ASN A 202 53.03 24.48 57.28
CA ASN A 202 53.33 25.91 57.30
C ASN A 202 52.21 26.72 57.95
N ALA A 203 50.94 26.46 57.60
CA ALA A 203 49.79 27.15 58.19
C ALA A 203 49.67 26.91 59.70
N ARG A 204 49.92 25.67 60.16
CA ARG A 204 49.95 25.34 61.60
C ARG A 204 51.09 26.06 62.32
N LYS A 205 52.27 26.13 61.71
CA LYS A 205 53.41 26.86 62.26
C LYS A 205 53.13 28.36 62.41
N GLU A 206 52.49 28.98 61.42
CA GLU A 206 52.06 30.38 61.50
C GLU A 206 50.95 30.60 62.55
N LEU A 207 50.02 29.66 62.67
CA LEU A 207 48.96 29.68 63.68
C LEU A 207 49.53 29.56 65.10
N GLU A 208 50.46 28.62 65.33
CA GLU A 208 51.13 28.45 66.62
C GLU A 208 51.95 29.69 67.00
N ALA A 209 52.71 30.25 66.07
CA ALA A 209 53.47 31.49 66.31
C ALA A 209 52.56 32.67 66.66
N HIS A 210 51.46 32.86 65.90
CA HIS A 210 50.50 33.93 66.17
C HIS A 210 49.75 33.69 67.50
N GLN A 211 49.51 32.44 67.91
CA GLN A 211 48.91 32.09 69.21
C GLN A 211 49.88 32.25 70.39
N SER A 212 51.16 31.92 70.24
CA SER A 212 52.16 32.10 71.31
C SER A 212 52.37 33.57 71.65
N ASP A 213 52.18 34.46 70.67
CA ASP A 213 52.27 35.91 70.86
C ASP A 213 51.04 36.49 71.61
N LYS A 214 49.99 35.69 71.84
CA LYS A 214 48.74 36.13 72.49
C LYS A 214 48.96 36.71 73.87
N ASP A 215 49.69 36.00 74.73
CA ASP A 215 49.85 36.41 76.13
C ASP A 215 50.70 37.68 76.22
N ALA A 216 51.77 37.79 75.43
CA ALA A 216 52.60 38.98 75.32
C ALA A 216 51.82 40.18 74.75
N PHE A 217 50.95 39.96 73.76
CA PHE A 217 50.11 40.99 73.17
C PHE A 217 49.01 41.46 74.15
N LEU A 218 48.34 40.54 74.84
CA LEU A 218 47.33 40.86 75.86
C LEU A 218 47.93 41.57 77.08
N GLU A 219 49.15 41.18 77.50
CA GLU A 219 49.87 41.86 78.57
C GLU A 219 50.23 43.30 78.17
N THR A 220 50.68 43.51 76.92
CA THR A 220 50.95 44.84 76.38
C THR A 220 49.67 45.69 76.34
N LEU A 221 48.56 45.16 75.81
CA LEU A 221 47.28 45.86 75.80
C LEU A 221 46.75 46.19 77.21
N SER A 222 46.94 45.29 78.18
CA SER A 222 46.57 45.54 79.57
C SER A 222 47.37 46.70 80.18
N LYS A 223 48.68 46.75 79.94
CA LYS A 223 49.55 47.86 80.38
C LYS A 223 49.17 49.18 79.68
N VAL A 224 48.86 49.14 78.38
CA VAL A 224 48.39 50.31 77.63
C VAL A 224 47.06 50.82 78.17
N ARG A 225 46.07 49.95 78.41
CA ARG A 225 44.76 50.35 79.00
C ARG A 225 44.92 50.92 80.41
N GLN A 226 45.85 50.40 81.21
CA GLN A 226 46.18 50.97 82.52
C GLN A 226 46.84 52.35 82.39
N LEU A 227 47.75 52.53 81.44
CA LEU A 227 48.38 53.81 81.13
C LEU A 227 47.37 54.81 80.58
N ASP A 228 46.47 54.44 79.67
CA ASP A 228 45.42 55.29 79.12
C ASP A 228 44.43 55.74 80.22
N ARG A 229 44.07 54.84 81.14
CA ARG A 229 43.26 55.19 82.32
C ARG A 229 44.01 56.14 83.26
N THR A 230 45.31 55.91 83.47
CA THR A 230 46.15 56.76 84.32
C THR A 230 46.35 58.13 83.69
N LEU A 231 46.57 58.19 82.37
CA LEU A 231 46.64 59.41 81.58
C LEU A 231 45.32 60.15 81.59
N GLY A 232 44.18 59.46 81.51
CA GLY A 232 42.86 60.07 81.66
C GLY A 232 42.68 60.72 83.03
N LEU A 233 43.07 60.04 84.12
CA LEU A 233 43.02 60.58 85.48
C LEU A 233 43.99 61.75 85.70
N GLN A 234 45.24 61.63 85.22
CA GLN A 234 46.25 62.68 85.31
C GLN A 234 45.90 63.88 84.43
N LYS A 235 45.33 63.66 83.25
CA LYS A 235 44.82 64.72 82.39
C LYS A 235 43.65 65.43 83.04
N GLN A 236 42.72 64.69 83.65
CA GLN A 236 41.63 65.27 84.42
C GLN A 236 42.14 66.10 85.61
N GLN A 237 43.16 65.62 86.33
CA GLN A 237 43.80 66.36 87.42
C GLN A 237 44.56 67.59 86.92
N LEU A 238 45.27 67.47 85.80
CA LEU A 238 45.98 68.58 85.15
C LEU A 238 45.00 69.63 84.65
N ASP A 239 43.89 69.22 84.02
CA ASP A 239 42.82 70.10 83.57
C ASP A 239 42.12 70.77 84.77
N GLN A 240 41.92 70.06 85.89
CA GLN A 240 41.41 70.64 87.15
C GLN A 240 42.37 71.66 87.77
N LEU A 241 43.68 71.38 87.77
CA LEU A 241 44.70 72.30 88.29
C LEU A 241 44.96 73.46 87.35
N GLU A 242 44.87 73.25 86.03
CA GLU A 242 44.95 74.28 85.01
C GLU A 242 43.73 75.19 85.07
N THR A 243 42.53 74.63 85.21
CA THR A 243 41.32 75.43 85.45
C THR A 243 41.40 76.15 86.79
N ALA A 244 41.87 75.53 87.86
CA ALA A 244 42.07 76.20 89.14
C ALA A 244 43.16 77.28 89.09
N GLU A 245 44.26 77.08 88.36
CA GLU A 245 45.33 78.05 88.18
C GLU A 245 44.83 79.22 87.34
N ILE A 246 44.17 78.95 86.22
CA ILE A 246 43.54 79.95 85.37
C ILE A 246 42.48 80.70 86.17
N GLU A 247 41.65 80.02 86.98
CA GLU A 247 40.61 80.65 87.79
C GLU A 247 41.20 81.46 88.93
N THR A 248 42.31 81.05 89.54
CA THR A 248 43.00 81.80 90.60
C THR A 248 43.81 82.96 90.03
N LYS A 249 44.47 82.80 88.88
CA LYS A 249 45.08 83.89 88.08
C LYS A 249 44.03 84.87 87.65
N LYS A 250 42.88 84.37 87.18
CA LYS A 250 41.74 85.17 86.76
C LYS A 250 41.16 85.91 87.96
N LYS A 251 40.92 85.28 89.11
CA LYS A 251 40.44 85.95 90.33
C LYS A 251 41.45 86.97 90.86
N LEU A 252 42.75 86.65 90.85
CA LEU A 252 43.80 87.58 91.27
C LEU A 252 43.91 88.76 90.31
N HIS A 253 43.98 88.49 89.01
CA HIS A 253 43.99 89.50 87.97
C HIS A 253 42.70 90.30 87.99
N GLU A 254 41.54 89.68 88.23
CA GLU A 254 40.25 90.34 88.45
C GLU A 254 40.31 91.22 89.68
N LYS A 255 40.94 90.84 90.80
CA LYS A 255 41.08 91.71 91.97
C LYS A 255 42.08 92.84 91.76
N GLU A 256 43.22 92.59 91.13
CA GLU A 256 44.23 93.61 90.82
C GLU A 256 43.76 94.58 89.73
N THR A 257 43.08 94.06 88.70
CA THR A 257 42.40 94.89 87.72
C THR A 257 41.21 95.57 88.35
N LEU A 258 40.37 94.94 89.17
CA LEU A 258 39.26 95.60 89.87
C LEU A 258 39.76 96.67 90.84
N LEU A 259 40.91 96.53 91.49
CA LEU A 259 41.52 97.59 92.29
C LEU A 259 41.97 98.77 91.41
N LYS A 260 42.79 98.51 90.38
CA LYS A 260 43.20 99.54 89.42
C LYS A 260 42.03 100.15 88.67
N LYS A 261 41.00 99.35 88.42
CA LYS A 261 39.80 99.71 87.68
C LYS A 261 38.78 100.35 88.60
N LEU A 262 38.71 100.11 89.91
CA LEU A 262 37.92 100.93 90.83
C LEU A 262 38.60 102.29 91.05
N GLU A 263 39.93 102.31 91.12
CA GLU A 263 40.73 103.53 91.18
C GLU A 263 40.59 104.37 89.89
N ASN A 264 40.64 103.72 88.72
CA ASN A 264 40.40 104.37 87.42
C ASN A 264 38.91 104.59 87.12
N ASP A 265 37.97 103.74 87.55
CA ASP A 265 36.52 103.86 87.35
C ASP A 265 35.98 105.02 88.19
N ILE A 266 36.54 105.35 89.35
CA ILE A 266 36.16 106.61 90.02
C ILE A 266 36.51 107.81 89.13
N VAL A 267 37.62 107.74 88.38
CA VAL A 267 38.08 108.81 87.48
C VAL A 267 37.30 108.79 86.15
N GLU A 268 37.07 107.62 85.58
CA GLU A 268 36.38 107.39 84.31
C GLU A 268 34.86 107.44 84.43
N GLN A 269 34.22 106.92 85.48
CA GLN A 269 32.75 106.97 85.64
C GLN A 269 32.24 108.41 85.79
N VAL A 270 33.07 109.31 86.31
CA VAL A 270 32.81 110.75 86.30
C VAL A 270 32.81 111.31 84.87
N ALA A 271 33.74 110.87 84.00
CA ALA A 271 33.83 111.27 82.59
C ALA A 271 32.86 110.51 81.65
N GLU A 272 32.51 109.27 81.99
CA GLU A 272 31.63 108.36 81.24
C GLU A 272 30.16 108.78 81.38
N LYS A 273 29.77 109.28 82.55
CA LYS A 273 28.44 109.87 82.76
C LYS A 273 28.15 111.02 81.77
N GLU A 274 29.16 111.80 81.42
CA GLU A 274 29.04 112.92 80.49
C GLU A 274 29.01 112.47 79.01
N THR A 275 29.69 111.38 78.65
CA THR A 275 29.77 110.86 77.28
C THR A 275 28.62 109.90 76.91
N VAL A 276 28.12 109.09 77.85
CA VAL A 276 26.97 108.19 77.63
C VAL A 276 25.68 108.99 77.37
N ALA A 277 25.53 110.16 77.98
CA ALA A 277 24.43 111.08 77.72
C ALA A 277 24.41 111.59 76.26
N ALA A 278 25.58 111.76 75.64
CA ALA A 278 25.72 112.24 74.26
C ALA A 278 25.52 111.14 73.20
N TRP A 279 25.88 109.89 73.49
CA TRP A 279 25.78 108.77 72.53
C TRP A 279 24.34 108.25 72.34
N LEU A 280 23.51 108.29 73.39
CA LEU A 280 22.12 107.83 73.33
C LEU A 280 21.24 108.70 72.42
N ALA A 281 21.60 109.97 72.24
CA ALA A 281 20.88 110.90 71.36
C ALA A 281 21.09 110.62 69.85
N SER A 282 22.09 109.82 69.47
CA SER A 282 22.51 109.66 68.07
C SER A 282 22.15 108.30 67.42
N ASN A 283 21.47 107.38 68.13
CA ASN A 283 21.26 105.98 67.67
C ASN A 283 19.83 105.43 67.87
N GLU A 284 18.80 106.28 67.72
CA GLU A 284 17.39 105.97 68.02
C GLU A 284 16.77 104.86 67.14
N ASN A 285 17.36 104.56 65.98
CA ASN A 285 16.82 103.63 64.98
C ASN A 285 17.06 102.12 65.27
N LEU A 286 17.84 101.78 66.31
CA LEU A 286 18.13 100.36 66.67
C LEU A 286 17.03 99.70 67.52
N GLN A 287 15.98 100.44 67.91
CA GLN A 287 14.88 99.95 68.73
C GLN A 287 13.87 99.08 67.94
N SER A 288 13.76 99.25 66.62
CA SER A 288 12.74 98.59 65.78
C SER A 288 13.16 97.23 65.16
N LEU A 289 14.41 96.79 65.37
CA LEU A 289 14.99 95.57 64.78
C LEU A 289 15.14 94.37 65.73
N ALA A 290 14.75 94.51 67.01
CA ALA A 290 14.87 93.45 68.02
C ALA A 290 13.91 92.26 67.80
N ASP A 291 12.75 92.48 67.18
CA ASP A 291 11.64 91.51 67.17
C ASP A 291 11.70 90.46 66.05
N LYS A 292 12.65 90.55 65.10
CA LYS A 292 12.65 89.72 63.86
C LYS A 292 13.69 88.59 63.79
N VAL A 293 14.60 88.48 64.76
CA VAL A 293 15.76 87.55 64.72
C VAL A 293 15.40 86.05 64.88
N PRO A 294 14.47 85.62 65.78
CA PRO A 294 14.20 84.20 66.01
C PRO A 294 13.56 83.45 64.83
N LEU A 295 12.82 84.14 63.96
CA LEU A 295 12.19 83.54 62.78
C LEU A 295 13.21 83.08 61.72
N ILE A 296 14.38 83.71 61.67
CA ILE A 296 15.39 83.46 60.65
C ILE A 296 16.18 82.18 60.98
N GLU A 297 16.39 81.88 62.26
CA GLU A 297 17.13 80.69 62.73
C GLU A 297 16.39 79.37 62.41
N ALA A 298 15.07 79.32 62.55
CA ALA A 298 14.28 78.11 62.30
C ALA A 298 14.29 77.67 60.82
N ARG A 299 14.45 78.61 59.87
CA ARG A 299 14.43 78.33 58.43
C ARG A 299 15.75 77.76 57.90
N VAL A 300 16.89 78.06 58.53
CA VAL A 300 18.21 77.54 58.13
C VAL A 300 18.31 76.03 58.38
N LYS A 301 17.77 75.54 59.51
CA LYS A 301 17.80 74.11 59.87
C LYS A 301 16.98 73.23 58.92
N ALA A 302 15.81 73.71 58.48
CA ALA A 302 14.95 73.00 57.54
C ALA A 302 15.61 72.79 56.15
N LEU A 303 16.49 73.70 55.73
CA LEU A 303 17.22 73.60 54.45
C LEU A 303 18.27 72.49 54.44
N GLN A 304 18.87 72.15 55.58
CA GLN A 304 19.90 71.11 55.70
C GLN A 304 19.33 69.68 55.69
N GLU A 305 18.14 69.47 56.24
CA GLU A 305 17.50 68.13 56.27
C GLU A 305 16.93 67.71 54.90
N LEU A 306 16.50 68.68 54.08
CA LEU A 306 15.99 68.43 52.73
C LEU A 306 17.09 68.03 51.73
N SER A 307 18.32 68.55 51.86
CA SER A 307 19.41 68.23 50.93
C SER A 307 19.85 66.76 51.01
N VAL A 308 19.93 66.18 52.21
CA VAL A 308 20.31 64.78 52.43
C VAL A 308 19.26 63.80 51.89
N LYS A 309 17.97 64.12 52.00
CA LYS A 309 16.87 63.30 51.47
C LYS A 309 16.89 63.21 49.93
N ILE A 310 17.28 64.31 49.26
CA ILE A 310 17.38 64.39 47.80
C ILE A 310 18.52 63.51 47.25
N GLU A 311 19.67 63.44 47.94
CA GLU A 311 20.80 62.59 47.52
C GLU A 311 20.45 61.10 47.56
N ARG A 312 19.77 60.64 48.62
CA ARG A 312 19.37 59.24 48.77
C ARG A 312 18.41 58.75 47.68
N LEU A 313 17.40 59.57 47.32
CA LEU A 313 16.46 59.23 46.24
C LEU A 313 17.14 59.15 44.86
N ASN A 314 18.20 59.92 44.66
CA ASN A 314 18.94 59.93 43.39
C ASN A 314 19.73 58.61 43.18
N ASP A 315 20.29 58.05 44.25
CA ASP A 315 21.02 56.77 44.17
C ASP A 315 20.07 55.57 44.02
N GLU A 316 18.95 55.55 44.73
CA GLU A 316 17.89 54.53 44.52
C GLU A 316 17.38 54.55 43.07
N GLY A 317 17.18 55.75 42.50
CA GLY A 317 16.77 55.95 41.11
C GLY A 317 17.79 55.51 40.04
N LYS A 318 19.08 55.39 40.36
CA LYS A 318 20.09 54.82 39.43
C LYS A 318 19.96 53.31 39.31
N SER A 319 19.69 52.60 40.42
CA SER A 319 19.56 51.14 40.44
C SER A 319 18.38 50.64 39.60
N PHE A 320 17.22 51.28 39.73
CA PHE A 320 16.03 50.91 38.96
C PHE A 320 16.15 51.26 37.47
N ARG A 321 16.90 52.33 37.11
CA ARG A 321 17.22 52.64 35.71
C ARG A 321 18.09 51.58 35.03
N ALA A 322 19.04 50.99 35.77
CA ALA A 322 19.86 49.89 35.27
C ALA A 322 19.02 48.61 35.07
N LYS A 323 18.13 48.29 36.02
CA LYS A 323 17.21 47.15 35.92
C LYS A 323 16.22 47.29 34.75
N LYS A 324 15.73 48.50 34.49
CA LYS A 324 14.90 48.83 33.32
C LYS A 324 15.61 48.52 32.00
N THR A 325 16.84 49.00 31.84
CA THR A 325 17.61 48.78 30.59
C THR A 325 17.97 47.31 30.38
N GLU A 326 18.14 46.52 31.44
CA GLU A 326 18.36 45.07 31.34
C GLU A 326 17.10 44.33 30.86
N LEU A 327 15.93 44.66 31.41
CA LEU A 327 14.64 44.08 31.01
C LEU A 327 14.25 44.46 29.57
N GLU A 328 14.49 45.71 29.15
CA GLU A 328 14.23 46.17 27.76
C GLU A 328 15.06 45.36 26.75
N LYS A 329 16.35 45.10 27.04
CA LYS A 329 17.21 44.28 26.18
C LYS A 329 16.79 42.81 26.15
N ALA A 330 16.33 42.27 27.29
CA ALA A 330 15.82 40.90 27.35
C ALA A 330 14.55 40.73 26.51
N LEU A 331 13.62 41.68 26.60
CA LEU A 331 12.38 41.70 25.81
C LEU A 331 12.66 41.83 24.31
N GLU A 332 13.60 42.68 23.90
CA GLU A 332 14.00 42.81 22.49
C GLU A 332 14.54 41.48 21.93
N LYS A 333 15.38 40.78 22.70
CA LYS A 333 15.90 39.45 22.32
C LYS A 333 14.79 38.40 22.23
N GLN A 334 13.87 38.38 23.20
CA GLN A 334 12.74 37.45 23.22
C GLN A 334 11.75 37.72 22.07
N ALA A 335 11.52 38.99 21.71
CA ALA A 335 10.68 39.36 20.59
C ALA A 335 11.23 38.84 19.25
N ILE A 336 12.55 38.95 19.04
CA ILE A 336 13.21 38.38 17.86
C ILE A 336 13.04 36.85 17.83
N GLN A 337 13.25 36.17 18.95
CA GLN A 337 13.05 34.71 19.06
C GLN A 337 11.59 34.31 18.78
N ARG A 338 10.61 35.10 19.25
CA ARG A 338 9.19 34.85 19.01
C ARG A 338 8.87 34.91 17.52
N GLU A 339 9.38 35.91 16.81
CA GLU A 339 9.13 36.01 15.36
C GLU A 339 9.85 34.93 14.56
N GLN A 340 11.04 34.50 14.98
CA GLN A 340 11.71 33.34 14.37
C GLN A 340 10.90 32.05 14.53
N LEU A 341 10.38 31.78 15.74
CA LEU A 341 9.52 30.63 16.01
C LEU A 341 8.19 30.71 15.26
N LYS A 342 7.54 31.88 15.21
CA LYS A 342 6.31 32.09 14.41
C LYS A 342 6.53 31.83 12.92
N ALA A 343 7.65 32.31 12.37
CA ALA A 343 8.01 32.05 10.97
C ALA A 343 8.28 30.56 10.72
N ALA A 344 8.94 29.86 11.66
CA ALA A 344 9.19 28.42 11.56
C ALA A 344 7.89 27.60 11.60
N VAL A 345 6.95 27.94 12.49
CA VAL A 345 5.62 27.33 12.57
C VAL A 345 4.85 27.52 11.25
N GLN A 346 4.80 28.75 10.74
CA GLN A 346 4.14 29.05 9.46
C GLN A 346 4.78 28.29 8.28
N GLY A 347 6.11 28.20 8.23
CA GLY A 347 6.81 27.46 7.19
C GLY A 347 6.46 25.97 7.19
N ILE A 348 6.35 25.34 8.37
CA ILE A 348 5.95 23.93 8.49
C ILE A 348 4.48 23.74 8.10
N GLU A 349 3.59 24.64 8.51
CA GLU A 349 2.17 24.61 8.11
C GLU A 349 1.99 24.74 6.59
N GLU A 350 2.77 25.61 5.94
CA GLU A 350 2.78 25.74 4.47
C GLU A 350 3.34 24.49 3.77
N GLU A 351 4.43 23.90 4.28
CA GLU A 351 4.97 22.64 3.76
C GLU A 351 3.94 21.51 3.83
N LEU A 352 3.27 21.36 4.99
CA LEU A 352 2.20 20.38 5.20
C LEU A 352 1.03 20.61 4.24
N LYS A 353 0.61 21.87 4.06
CA LYS A 353 -0.49 22.25 3.17
C LYS A 353 -0.17 22.03 1.69
N SER A 354 1.08 22.21 1.28
CA SER A 354 1.51 21.98 -0.12
C SER A 354 1.45 20.49 -0.51
N LYS A 355 1.65 19.59 0.47
CA LYS A 355 1.73 18.13 0.28
C LYS A 355 0.39 17.41 0.44
N SER A 356 -0.67 18.09 0.86
CA SER A 356 -2.00 17.49 1.07
C SER A 356 -2.91 17.50 -0.16
N GLU A 357 -2.39 17.85 -1.36
CA GLU A 357 -3.10 17.80 -2.66
C GLU A 357 -4.54 18.38 -2.66
N GLY A 358 -4.79 19.41 -1.85
CA GLY A 358 -6.08 20.10 -1.81
C GLY A 358 -7.16 19.44 -0.94
N ALA A 359 -6.85 18.36 -0.20
CA ALA A 359 -7.70 17.92 0.90
C ALA A 359 -7.67 18.98 2.00
N TYR A 360 -8.66 19.87 2.02
CA TYR A 360 -8.77 20.91 3.06
C TYR A 360 -9.12 20.24 4.38
N ILE A 361 -8.09 19.95 5.15
CA ILE A 361 -8.22 19.39 6.49
C ILE A 361 -7.74 20.47 7.44
N SER A 362 -8.63 20.83 8.37
CA SER A 362 -8.39 21.91 9.33
C SER A 362 -7.26 21.58 10.31
N ASP A 363 -7.00 20.28 10.54
CA ASP A 363 -5.96 19.76 11.42
C ASP A 363 -5.06 18.74 10.69
N PRO A 364 -3.73 18.95 10.59
CA PRO A 364 -2.78 17.94 10.09
C PRO A 364 -2.90 16.56 10.75
N ALA A 365 -3.39 16.45 11.99
CA ALA A 365 -3.64 15.19 12.67
C ALA A 365 -4.76 14.36 12.01
N ASP A 366 -5.79 15.01 11.48
CA ASP A 366 -6.90 14.34 10.80
C ASP A 366 -6.44 13.73 9.47
N PHE A 367 -5.54 14.40 8.73
CA PHE A 367 -4.97 13.86 7.49
C PHE A 367 -4.08 12.64 7.77
N LEU A 368 -3.34 12.67 8.88
CA LEU A 368 -2.59 11.51 9.35
C LEU A 368 -3.51 10.33 9.64
N SER A 369 -4.67 10.58 10.26
CA SER A 369 -5.65 9.52 10.53
C SER A 369 -6.22 8.93 9.24
N LEU A 370 -6.54 9.78 8.24
CA LEU A 370 -7.01 9.36 6.93
C LEU A 370 -5.96 8.51 6.20
N LEU A 371 -4.69 8.93 6.22
CA LEU A 371 -3.57 8.17 5.63
C LEU A 371 -3.40 6.79 6.28
N ASN A 372 -3.60 6.68 7.59
CA ASN A 372 -3.53 5.40 8.30
C ASN A 372 -4.67 4.46 7.86
N VAL A 373 -5.91 4.96 7.80
CA VAL A 373 -7.07 4.17 7.34
C VAL A 373 -6.86 3.69 5.90
N GLN A 374 -6.42 4.57 5.00
CA GLN A 374 -6.15 4.19 3.61
C GLN A 374 -5.01 3.15 3.49
N LEU A 375 -4.00 3.20 4.35
CA LEU A 375 -2.94 2.20 4.39
C LEU A 375 -3.44 0.86 4.94
N GLU A 376 -4.35 0.86 5.92
CA GLU A 376 -5.03 -0.35 6.41
C GLU A 376 -5.87 -1.00 5.32
N GLU A 377 -6.64 -0.22 4.56
CA GLU A 377 -7.42 -0.73 3.42
C GLU A 377 -6.53 -1.32 2.32
N LEU A 378 -5.44 -0.63 1.95
CA LEU A 378 -4.49 -1.12 0.95
C LEU A 378 -3.77 -2.40 1.42
N THR A 379 -3.40 -2.48 2.70
CA THR A 379 -2.76 -3.69 3.25
C THR A 379 -3.75 -4.86 3.33
N ALA A 380 -5.01 -4.63 3.69
CA ALA A 380 -6.04 -5.66 3.64
C ALA A 380 -6.32 -6.13 2.20
N HIS A 381 -6.30 -5.22 1.22
CA HIS A 381 -6.44 -5.57 -0.20
C HIS A 381 -5.22 -6.38 -0.70
N LYS A 382 -4.01 -5.99 -0.29
CA LYS A 382 -2.77 -6.72 -0.60
C LYS A 382 -2.83 -8.16 -0.10
N GLN A 383 -3.20 -8.36 1.16
CA GLN A 383 -3.31 -9.70 1.76
C GLN A 383 -4.31 -10.59 1.02
N LYS A 384 -5.42 -10.02 0.54
CA LYS A 384 -6.39 -10.76 -0.27
C LYS A 384 -5.81 -11.17 -1.63
N LEU A 385 -5.07 -10.29 -2.31
CA LEU A 385 -4.43 -10.59 -3.59
C LEU A 385 -3.27 -11.58 -3.44
N GLU A 386 -2.48 -11.50 -2.37
CA GLU A 386 -1.42 -12.48 -2.06
C GLU A 386 -2.01 -13.87 -1.81
N LEU A 387 -3.10 -13.95 -1.05
CA LEU A 387 -3.83 -15.21 -0.84
C LEU A 387 -4.41 -15.75 -2.16
N LEU A 388 -4.91 -14.87 -3.02
CA LEU A 388 -5.40 -15.25 -4.35
C LEU A 388 -4.26 -15.76 -5.25
N ALA A 389 -3.11 -15.10 -5.25
CA ALA A 389 -1.92 -15.49 -6.02
C ALA A 389 -1.40 -16.87 -5.58
N GLU A 390 -1.34 -17.13 -4.28
CA GLU A 390 -0.93 -18.43 -3.74
C GLU A 390 -1.88 -19.54 -4.21
N LYS A 391 -3.20 -19.30 -4.14
CA LYS A 391 -4.21 -20.26 -4.55
C LYS A 391 -4.23 -20.48 -6.06
N ASP A 392 -4.13 -19.42 -6.88
CA ASP A 392 -3.99 -19.51 -8.34
C ASP A 392 -2.74 -20.30 -8.74
N GLY A 393 -1.60 -20.04 -8.09
CA GLY A 393 -0.35 -20.76 -8.34
C GLY A 393 -0.47 -22.27 -8.10
N ARG A 394 -1.16 -22.68 -7.02
CA ARG A 394 -1.45 -24.09 -6.73
C ARG A 394 -2.41 -24.71 -7.74
N TYR A 395 -3.48 -23.99 -8.10
CA TYR A 395 -4.44 -24.41 -9.11
C TYR A 395 -3.78 -24.65 -10.47
N ARG A 396 -2.98 -23.70 -10.97
CA ARG A 396 -2.27 -23.85 -12.25
C ARG A 396 -1.32 -25.04 -12.27
N LYS A 397 -0.64 -25.31 -11.16
CA LYS A 397 0.27 -26.45 -11.01
C LYS A 397 -0.46 -27.80 -11.03
N ASN A 398 -1.63 -27.88 -10.40
CA ASN A 398 -2.45 -29.09 -10.43
C ASN A 398 -3.07 -29.31 -11.82
N VAL A 399 -3.57 -28.25 -12.47
CA VAL A 399 -4.09 -28.32 -13.85
C VAL A 399 -3.00 -28.74 -14.85
N SER A 400 -1.77 -28.22 -14.73
CA SER A 400 -0.66 -28.67 -15.59
C SER A 400 -0.33 -30.14 -15.35
N ARG A 401 -0.35 -30.59 -14.09
CA ARG A 401 -0.09 -31.98 -13.74
C ARG A 401 -1.16 -32.94 -14.27
N VAL A 402 -2.43 -32.53 -14.27
CA VAL A 402 -3.52 -33.28 -14.88
C VAL A 402 -3.29 -33.43 -16.39
N ARG A 403 -2.95 -32.34 -17.09
CA ARG A 403 -2.65 -32.39 -18.54
C ARG A 403 -1.50 -33.36 -18.87
N GLU A 404 -0.42 -33.33 -18.08
CA GLU A 404 0.71 -34.27 -18.25
C GLU A 404 0.28 -35.74 -18.08
N LEU A 405 -0.56 -36.03 -17.08
CA LEU A 405 -1.04 -37.40 -16.84
C LEU A 405 -2.01 -37.85 -17.93
N GLU A 406 -2.89 -36.98 -18.43
CA GLU A 406 -3.78 -37.25 -19.55
C GLU A 406 -3.00 -37.57 -20.84
N GLU A 407 -1.95 -36.82 -21.12
CA GLU A 407 -1.06 -37.04 -22.26
C GLU A 407 -0.33 -38.39 -22.17
N GLN A 408 0.21 -38.73 -20.99
CA GLN A 408 0.82 -40.06 -20.75
C GLN A 408 -0.17 -41.20 -20.97
N LEU A 409 -1.42 -41.01 -20.56
CA LEU A 409 -2.47 -42.01 -20.69
C LEU A 409 -2.90 -42.18 -22.15
N GLN A 410 -2.99 -41.09 -22.91
CA GLN A 410 -3.24 -41.14 -24.35
C GLN A 410 -2.12 -41.86 -25.12
N ASN A 411 -0.86 -41.62 -24.75
CA ASN A 411 0.28 -42.30 -25.37
C ASN A 411 0.27 -43.82 -25.13
N LEU A 412 0.00 -44.26 -23.90
CA LEU A 412 -0.13 -45.68 -23.58
C LEU A 412 -1.34 -46.34 -24.26
N GLN A 413 -2.45 -45.61 -24.43
CA GLN A 413 -3.60 -46.10 -25.19
C GLN A 413 -3.27 -46.31 -26.67
N LEU A 414 -2.46 -45.42 -27.25
CA LEU A 414 -1.99 -45.58 -28.62
C LEU A 414 -1.07 -46.80 -28.76
N GLU A 415 -0.17 -47.01 -27.80
CA GLU A 415 0.72 -48.18 -27.74
C GLU A 415 -0.07 -49.50 -27.61
N GLU A 416 -1.09 -49.54 -26.74
CA GLU A 416 -2.01 -50.68 -26.61
C GLU A 416 -2.72 -51.00 -27.94
N GLN A 417 -3.21 -49.97 -28.66
CA GLN A 417 -3.84 -50.16 -29.97
C GLN A 417 -2.88 -50.72 -31.01
N GLN A 418 -1.62 -50.26 -31.03
CA GLN A 418 -0.59 -50.75 -31.94
C GLN A 418 -0.23 -52.21 -31.66
N LEU A 419 -0.06 -52.58 -30.39
CA LEU A 419 0.22 -53.96 -29.98
C LEU A 419 -0.93 -54.91 -30.31
N ASN A 420 -2.19 -54.50 -30.07
CA ASN A 420 -3.36 -55.28 -30.46
C ASN A 420 -3.44 -55.51 -31.97
N LYS A 421 -3.11 -54.49 -32.78
CA LYS A 421 -3.04 -54.63 -34.24
C LYS A 421 -1.92 -55.58 -34.67
N ALA A 422 -0.76 -55.53 -34.02
CA ALA A 422 0.34 -56.46 -34.28
C ALA A 422 -0.02 -57.91 -33.92
N LEU A 423 -0.76 -58.11 -32.82
CA LEU A 423 -1.26 -59.42 -32.41
C LEU A 423 -2.24 -60.00 -33.43
N LEU A 424 -3.19 -59.20 -33.92
CA LEU A 424 -4.15 -59.59 -34.97
C LEU A 424 -3.42 -60.03 -36.25
N ASN A 425 -2.46 -59.24 -36.74
CA ASN A 425 -1.68 -59.60 -37.92
C ASN A 425 -0.88 -60.91 -37.71
N LEU A 426 -0.31 -61.09 -36.52
CA LEU A 426 0.44 -62.31 -36.19
C LEU A 426 -0.47 -63.54 -36.15
N MET A 427 -1.73 -63.41 -35.70
CA MET A 427 -2.70 -64.50 -35.71
C MET A 427 -2.97 -64.97 -37.16
N ASP A 428 -3.11 -64.04 -38.10
CA ASP A 428 -3.29 -64.37 -39.52
C ASP A 428 -2.05 -65.08 -40.09
N GLU A 429 -0.84 -64.57 -39.79
CA GLU A 429 0.43 -65.22 -40.18
C GLU A 429 0.57 -66.63 -39.59
N MET A 430 0.13 -66.83 -38.35
CA MET A 430 0.13 -68.14 -37.69
C MET A 430 -0.85 -69.12 -38.32
N GLU A 431 -2.03 -68.66 -38.75
CA GLU A 431 -3.00 -69.50 -39.46
C GLU A 431 -2.46 -69.93 -40.83
N GLU A 432 -1.83 -69.02 -41.58
CA GLU A 432 -1.20 -69.33 -42.86
C GLU A 432 0.00 -70.28 -42.72
N ALA A 433 0.91 -70.00 -41.78
CA ALA A 433 2.04 -70.89 -41.48
C ALA A 433 1.56 -72.28 -40.99
N GLY A 434 0.47 -72.33 -40.23
CA GLY A 434 -0.19 -73.58 -39.83
C GLY A 434 -0.69 -74.40 -41.01
N ARG A 435 -1.38 -73.76 -41.96
CA ARG A 435 -1.84 -74.40 -43.21
C ARG A 435 -0.68 -74.91 -44.06
N GLN A 436 0.40 -74.13 -44.19
CA GLN A 436 1.60 -74.53 -44.93
C GLN A 436 2.30 -75.72 -44.26
N ARG A 437 2.41 -75.73 -42.92
CA ARG A 437 2.95 -76.86 -42.16
C ARG A 437 2.12 -78.12 -42.38
N GLU A 438 0.79 -78.04 -42.28
CA GLU A 438 -0.09 -79.20 -42.51
C GLU A 438 0.03 -79.75 -43.93
N TYR A 439 0.14 -78.87 -44.92
CA TYR A 439 0.34 -79.25 -46.31
C TYR A 439 1.69 -79.96 -46.52
N ALA A 440 2.79 -79.37 -46.03
CA ALA A 440 4.12 -79.97 -46.09
C ALA A 440 4.19 -81.32 -45.34
N MET A 441 3.51 -81.43 -44.20
CA MET A 441 3.39 -82.66 -43.42
C MET A 441 2.66 -83.75 -44.22
N LYS A 442 1.54 -83.43 -44.86
CA LYS A 442 0.79 -84.39 -45.69
C LYS A 442 1.64 -84.90 -46.85
N ILE A 443 2.38 -84.02 -47.54
CA ILE A 443 3.30 -84.41 -48.62
C ILE A 443 4.40 -85.32 -48.09
N PHE A 444 5.06 -84.94 -47.00
CA PHE A 444 6.12 -85.74 -46.38
C PHE A 444 5.62 -87.13 -45.97
N LEU A 445 4.46 -87.24 -45.31
CA LEU A 445 3.86 -88.52 -44.93
C LEU A 445 3.45 -89.37 -46.15
N GLN A 446 2.94 -88.75 -47.22
CA GLN A 446 2.63 -89.45 -48.46
C GLN A 446 3.90 -89.99 -49.13
N GLN A 447 4.97 -89.20 -49.20
CA GLN A 447 6.25 -89.64 -49.75
C GLN A 447 6.89 -90.74 -48.91
N GLN A 448 6.86 -90.64 -47.58
CA GLN A 448 7.33 -91.69 -46.67
C GLN A 448 6.54 -92.99 -46.87
N ARG A 449 5.22 -92.88 -47.07
CA ARG A 449 4.37 -94.04 -47.36
C ARG A 449 4.67 -94.63 -48.74
N ILE A 450 4.93 -93.81 -49.76
CA ILE A 450 5.38 -94.28 -51.08
C ILE A 450 6.72 -95.01 -50.98
N ALA A 451 7.70 -94.45 -50.26
CA ALA A 451 9.00 -95.06 -50.01
C ALA A 451 8.87 -96.39 -49.26
N SER A 452 7.90 -96.52 -48.35
CA SER A 452 7.65 -97.78 -47.63
C SER A 452 7.24 -98.94 -48.54
N TYR A 453 6.64 -98.64 -49.72
CA TYR A 453 6.25 -99.63 -50.73
C TYR A 453 7.37 -99.99 -51.73
N ASP A 454 8.56 -99.36 -51.65
CA ASP A 454 9.68 -99.71 -52.54
C ASP A 454 10.24 -101.12 -52.25
N LYS A 455 10.13 -101.59 -51.00
CA LYS A 455 10.46 -102.98 -50.64
C LYS A 455 9.52 -103.97 -51.31
N ASP A 456 8.22 -103.71 -51.29
CA ASP A 456 7.20 -104.55 -51.92
C ASP A 456 7.33 -104.55 -53.45
N ARG A 457 7.79 -103.44 -54.05
CA ARG A 457 8.08 -103.35 -55.49
C ARG A 457 9.27 -104.20 -55.94
N ALA A 458 10.28 -104.36 -55.07
CA ALA A 458 11.46 -105.18 -55.37
C ALA A 458 11.13 -106.70 -55.45
N GLU A 459 10.03 -107.13 -54.82
CA GLU A 459 9.55 -108.51 -54.79
C GLU A 459 8.65 -108.89 -55.97
N LEU A 460 8.28 -107.93 -56.83
CA LEU A 460 7.41 -108.18 -57.99
C LEU A 460 8.15 -108.92 -59.11
N VAL A 461 7.56 -110.00 -59.61
CA VAL A 461 8.07 -110.82 -60.71
C VAL A 461 7.20 -110.62 -61.95
N GLU A 462 7.82 -110.46 -63.12
CA GLU A 462 7.09 -110.16 -64.37
C GLU A 462 6.28 -111.37 -64.83
N GLY A 463 4.97 -111.19 -65.05
CA GLY A 463 4.04 -112.26 -65.42
C GLY A 463 3.27 -112.91 -64.27
N GLU A 464 3.60 -112.62 -63.00
CA GLU A 464 2.83 -113.06 -61.83
C GLU A 464 1.92 -111.93 -61.30
N PRO A 465 0.70 -112.23 -60.82
CA PRO A 465 -0.22 -111.21 -60.33
C PRO A 465 0.29 -110.59 -59.02
N CYS A 466 0.42 -109.26 -58.99
CA CYS A 466 0.83 -108.52 -57.81
C CYS A 466 -0.10 -108.80 -56.61
N PRO A 467 0.42 -109.09 -55.40
CA PRO A 467 -0.38 -109.42 -54.22
C PRO A 467 -1.23 -108.26 -53.69
N LEU A 468 -0.98 -107.03 -54.14
CA LEU A 468 -1.72 -105.83 -53.73
C LEU A 468 -2.83 -105.43 -54.72
N CYS A 469 -2.65 -105.65 -56.03
CA CYS A 469 -3.62 -105.18 -57.05
C CYS A 469 -3.96 -106.19 -58.15
N GLY A 470 -3.31 -107.34 -58.21
CA GLY A 470 -3.60 -108.43 -59.16
C GLY A 470 -3.14 -108.21 -60.60
N ALA A 471 -2.49 -107.08 -60.92
CA ALA A 471 -1.92 -106.84 -62.25
C ALA A 471 -0.69 -107.72 -62.49
N VAL A 472 -0.51 -108.19 -63.74
CA VAL A 472 0.59 -109.09 -64.16
C VAL A 472 1.75 -108.38 -64.88
N HIS A 473 1.62 -107.07 -65.13
CA HIS A 473 2.63 -106.24 -65.79
C HIS A 473 2.97 -105.04 -64.90
N HIS A 474 4.26 -104.77 -64.66
CA HIS A 474 4.73 -103.83 -63.63
C HIS A 474 5.58 -102.67 -64.21
N PRO A 475 4.96 -101.62 -64.80
CA PRO A 475 5.69 -100.55 -65.50
C PRO A 475 6.68 -99.75 -64.63
N TYR A 476 6.51 -99.76 -63.31
CA TYR A 476 7.35 -99.03 -62.35
C TYR A 476 8.50 -99.87 -61.77
N ARG A 477 8.73 -101.09 -62.29
CA ARG A 477 9.91 -101.92 -61.97
C ARG A 477 11.09 -101.58 -62.87
N GLU A 478 10.85 -101.32 -64.16
CA GLU A 478 11.90 -101.02 -65.16
C GLU A 478 12.33 -99.54 -65.17
N HIS A 479 11.46 -98.65 -64.71
CA HIS A 479 11.76 -97.24 -64.53
C HIS A 479 11.67 -96.90 -63.04
N GLY A 480 12.82 -96.89 -62.37
CA GLY A 480 12.90 -96.46 -60.97
C GLY A 480 12.28 -95.07 -60.79
N ILE A 481 11.38 -94.93 -59.83
CA ILE A 481 10.85 -93.62 -59.43
C ILE A 481 11.93 -92.96 -58.57
N PRO A 482 12.36 -91.71 -58.86
CA PRO A 482 13.30 -91.02 -57.97
C PRO A 482 12.62 -90.79 -56.62
N VAL A 483 13.17 -91.41 -55.57
CA VAL A 483 12.76 -91.20 -54.18
C VAL A 483 13.23 -89.80 -53.76
N TYR A 484 12.32 -88.84 -53.69
CA TYR A 484 12.58 -87.50 -53.18
C TYR A 484 12.17 -87.39 -51.69
N GLU A 485 12.77 -88.18 -50.80
CA GLU A 485 12.45 -88.14 -49.36
C GLU A 485 13.03 -86.91 -48.64
N ASP A 486 14.13 -86.33 -49.12
CA ASP A 486 14.87 -85.26 -48.41
C ASP A 486 14.27 -83.86 -48.58
N GLU A 487 13.66 -83.54 -49.73
CA GLU A 487 13.14 -82.19 -50.00
C GLU A 487 11.85 -81.90 -49.24
N ALA A 488 10.89 -82.85 -49.21
CA ALA A 488 9.66 -82.65 -48.44
C ALA A 488 9.90 -82.66 -46.93
N LYS A 489 10.89 -83.43 -46.45
CA LYS A 489 11.30 -83.39 -45.04
C LYS A 489 11.86 -82.02 -44.66
N ARG A 490 12.78 -81.47 -45.45
CA ARG A 490 13.31 -80.11 -45.24
C ARG A 490 12.22 -79.04 -45.31
N ALA A 491 11.26 -79.19 -46.24
CA ALA A 491 10.12 -78.28 -46.35
C ALA A 491 9.21 -78.34 -45.11
N TYR A 492 8.94 -79.54 -44.57
CA TYR A 492 8.17 -79.71 -43.34
C TYR A 492 8.90 -79.14 -42.12
N GLU A 493 10.19 -79.45 -41.94
CA GLU A 493 11.01 -78.92 -40.84
C GLU A 493 11.15 -77.39 -40.90
N ALA A 494 11.26 -76.81 -42.10
CA ALA A 494 11.25 -75.36 -42.30
C ALA A 494 9.90 -74.73 -41.89
N ALA A 495 8.77 -75.32 -42.32
CA ALA A 495 7.44 -74.84 -41.96
C ALA A 495 7.16 -74.97 -40.45
N GLU A 496 7.64 -76.05 -39.81
CA GLU A 496 7.52 -76.25 -38.35
C GLU A 496 8.34 -75.21 -37.58
N LYS A 497 9.55 -74.89 -38.03
CA LYS A 497 10.38 -73.84 -37.44
C LYS A 497 9.74 -72.45 -37.57
N THR A 498 9.09 -72.14 -38.69
CA THR A 498 8.35 -70.89 -38.88
C THR A 498 7.23 -70.75 -37.86
N VAL A 499 6.43 -71.80 -37.64
CA VAL A 499 5.37 -71.79 -36.61
C VAL A 499 5.93 -71.60 -35.20
N GLU A 500 7.09 -72.20 -34.88
CA GLU A 500 7.72 -72.02 -33.56
C GLU A 500 8.22 -70.57 -33.34
N ILE A 501 8.75 -69.92 -34.38
CA ILE A 501 9.16 -68.52 -34.33
C ILE A 501 7.96 -67.60 -34.09
N LEU A 502 6.85 -67.82 -34.82
CA LEU A 502 5.64 -67.01 -34.66
C LEU A 502 5.02 -67.18 -33.26
N LYS A 503 5.00 -68.40 -32.70
CA LYS A 503 4.56 -68.63 -31.30
C LYS A 503 5.40 -67.91 -30.26
N LYS A 504 6.72 -67.81 -30.46
CA LYS A 504 7.61 -67.03 -29.57
C LYS A 504 7.27 -65.54 -29.65
N ARG A 505 6.99 -65.04 -30.85
CA ARG A 505 6.58 -63.65 -31.09
C ARG A 505 5.21 -63.34 -30.48
N GLU A 506 4.26 -64.27 -30.53
CA GLU A 506 2.94 -64.15 -29.89
C GLU A 506 3.07 -63.96 -28.37
N LYS A 507 3.90 -64.81 -27.74
CA LYS A 507 4.18 -64.71 -26.31
C LYS A 507 4.86 -63.38 -25.93
N GLN A 508 5.74 -62.85 -26.80
CA GLN A 508 6.38 -61.54 -26.58
C GLN A 508 5.34 -60.41 -26.63
N LEU A 509 4.52 -60.34 -27.68
CA LEU A 509 3.48 -59.32 -27.82
C LEU A 509 2.45 -59.36 -26.68
N LEU A 510 2.03 -60.55 -26.24
CA LEU A 510 1.13 -60.69 -25.07
C LEU A 510 1.77 -60.18 -23.78
N THR A 511 3.09 -60.34 -23.63
CA THR A 511 3.82 -59.83 -22.45
C THR A 511 3.90 -58.30 -22.49
N GLU A 512 4.21 -57.72 -23.65
CA GLU A 512 4.23 -56.26 -23.87
C GLU A 512 2.84 -55.65 -23.62
N LEU A 513 1.77 -56.25 -24.15
CA LEU A 513 0.39 -55.82 -23.93
C LEU A 513 0.02 -55.83 -22.44
N SER A 514 0.42 -56.88 -21.72
CA SER A 514 0.21 -56.95 -20.26
C SER A 514 1.00 -55.88 -19.49
N GLY A 515 2.19 -55.51 -19.98
CA GLY A 515 3.02 -54.44 -19.42
C GLY A 515 2.36 -53.08 -19.56
N VAL A 516 1.88 -52.74 -20.75
CA VAL A 516 1.12 -51.50 -21.03
C VAL A 516 -0.15 -51.44 -20.19
N ALA A 517 -0.90 -52.54 -20.09
CA ALA A 517 -2.11 -52.62 -19.26
C ALA A 517 -1.84 -52.40 -17.77
N VAL A 518 -0.71 -52.87 -17.24
CA VAL A 518 -0.29 -52.61 -15.85
C VAL A 518 0.13 -51.16 -15.66
N GLN A 519 0.82 -50.54 -16.63
CA GLN A 519 1.20 -49.13 -16.58
C GLN A 519 -0.01 -48.19 -16.62
N MET A 520 -0.97 -48.45 -17.52
CA MET A 520 -2.23 -47.71 -17.58
C MET A 520 -3.04 -47.84 -16.29
N ASN A 521 -3.14 -49.05 -15.74
CA ASN A 521 -3.77 -49.26 -14.45
C ASN A 521 -2.98 -48.65 -13.30
N GLY A 522 -1.64 -48.58 -13.38
CA GLY A 522 -0.79 -47.93 -12.38
C GLY A 522 -1.03 -46.42 -12.31
N LEU A 523 -1.12 -45.76 -13.47
CA LEU A 523 -1.46 -44.34 -13.56
C LEU A 523 -2.89 -44.05 -13.08
N ARG A 524 -3.82 -45.01 -13.27
CA ARG A 524 -5.22 -44.89 -12.84
C ARG A 524 -5.50 -45.30 -11.38
N ASN A 525 -4.81 -46.30 -10.81
CA ASN A 525 -5.31 -47.01 -9.61
C ASN A 525 -4.33 -47.14 -8.42
N GLN A 526 -3.12 -46.56 -8.44
CA GLN A 526 -2.30 -46.58 -7.22
C GLN A 526 -2.94 -45.72 -6.11
N SER A 527 -3.66 -46.38 -5.21
CA SER A 527 -4.25 -45.89 -3.93
C SER A 527 -5.75 -45.50 -3.94
N GLY A 528 -6.65 -46.30 -4.50
CA GLY A 528 -8.09 -46.30 -4.14
C GLY A 528 -8.95 -45.08 -4.58
N THR A 529 -8.31 -43.99 -4.96
CA THR A 529 -8.81 -42.87 -5.78
C THR A 529 -7.66 -42.57 -6.72
N GLY A 530 -7.86 -42.63 -8.03
CA GLY A 530 -6.75 -42.48 -8.97
C GLY A 530 -5.98 -41.18 -8.75
N ASN A 531 -4.68 -41.14 -9.06
CA ASN A 531 -3.89 -39.91 -9.01
C ASN A 531 -4.58 -38.76 -9.76
N LEU A 532 -5.24 -39.08 -10.87
CA LEU A 532 -6.06 -38.17 -11.65
C LEU A 532 -7.33 -37.73 -10.90
N ASP A 533 -8.12 -38.67 -10.37
CA ASP A 533 -9.37 -38.36 -9.65
C ASP A 533 -9.12 -37.52 -8.39
N ARG A 534 -8.02 -37.80 -7.68
CA ARG A 534 -7.59 -37.03 -6.52
C ARG A 534 -7.17 -35.62 -6.92
N LEU A 535 -6.37 -35.47 -7.99
CA LEU A 535 -5.97 -34.16 -8.49
C LEU A 535 -7.18 -33.35 -8.98
N LEU A 536 -8.15 -33.99 -9.64
CA LEU A 536 -9.40 -33.37 -10.06
C LEU A 536 -10.23 -32.90 -8.85
N ALA A 537 -10.35 -33.71 -7.80
CA ALA A 537 -11.02 -33.30 -6.55
C ALA A 537 -10.27 -32.16 -5.83
N GLU A 538 -8.94 -32.17 -5.84
CA GLU A 538 -8.11 -31.08 -5.30
C GLU A 538 -8.28 -29.78 -6.13
N ILE A 539 -8.44 -29.88 -7.44
CA ILE A 539 -8.74 -28.75 -8.34
C ILE A 539 -10.13 -28.17 -8.04
N GLU A 540 -11.17 -29.02 -7.92
CA GLU A 540 -12.53 -28.58 -7.58
C GLU A 540 -12.58 -27.84 -6.24
N LEU A 541 -11.85 -28.35 -5.23
CA LEU A 541 -11.73 -27.68 -3.94
C LEU A 541 -11.03 -26.32 -4.07
N GLN A 542 -9.95 -26.25 -4.87
CA GLN A 542 -9.23 -25.00 -5.13
C GLN A 542 -10.09 -23.97 -5.87
N GLU A 543 -10.93 -24.40 -6.81
CA GLU A 543 -11.89 -23.52 -7.49
C GLU A 543 -12.91 -22.93 -6.51
N GLN A 544 -13.44 -23.74 -5.58
CA GLN A 544 -14.35 -23.27 -4.52
C GLN A 544 -13.64 -22.28 -3.58
N GLU A 545 -12.39 -22.56 -3.23
CA GLU A 545 -11.57 -21.70 -2.39
C GLU A 545 -11.21 -20.36 -3.05
N ILE A 546 -10.92 -20.36 -4.35
CA ILE A 546 -10.68 -19.15 -5.15
C ILE A 546 -11.97 -18.33 -5.27
N ALA A 547 -13.11 -19.00 -5.53
CA ALA A 547 -14.42 -18.37 -5.57
C ALA A 547 -14.81 -17.73 -4.22
N ALA A 548 -14.48 -18.37 -3.10
CA ALA A 548 -14.72 -17.83 -1.76
C ALA A 548 -13.91 -16.54 -1.48
N VAL A 549 -12.69 -16.43 -2.02
CA VAL A 549 -11.84 -15.22 -1.90
C VAL A 549 -12.33 -14.08 -2.81
N LEU A 550 -12.83 -14.41 -4.01
CA LEU A 550 -13.34 -13.44 -5.00
C LEU A 550 -14.76 -12.93 -4.69
N GLY A 551 -15.58 -13.71 -3.96
CA GLY A 551 -16.97 -13.35 -3.67
C GLY A 551 -17.84 -13.22 -4.94
N ASN A 552 -18.76 -12.25 -4.98
CA ASN A 552 -19.63 -11.96 -6.13
C ASN A 552 -18.97 -11.08 -7.22
N ALA A 553 -17.64 -11.05 -7.30
CA ALA A 553 -16.96 -10.23 -8.32
C ALA A 553 -17.17 -10.82 -9.73
N PRO A 554 -17.48 -9.99 -10.74
CA PRO A 554 -17.74 -10.47 -12.10
C PRO A 554 -16.47 -11.05 -12.71
N THR A 555 -16.66 -12.18 -13.38
CA THR A 555 -15.78 -12.89 -14.33
C THR A 555 -14.77 -11.99 -15.07
N PHE A 556 -13.63 -11.71 -14.46
CA PHE A 556 -12.49 -11.06 -15.14
C PHE A 556 -11.21 -11.91 -15.10
N PHE A 557 -11.18 -12.99 -14.32
CA PHE A 557 -10.09 -13.96 -14.36
C PHE A 557 -10.32 -14.99 -15.48
N SER A 558 -9.94 -14.62 -16.70
CA SER A 558 -9.64 -15.64 -17.71
C SER A 558 -8.27 -16.23 -17.39
N PHE A 559 -8.25 -17.43 -16.80
CA PHE A 559 -7.03 -18.21 -16.52
C PHE A 559 -6.27 -18.65 -17.80
N SER A 560 -6.62 -18.11 -18.97
CA SER A 560 -6.10 -18.55 -20.28
C SER A 560 -5.15 -17.57 -20.98
N GLN A 561 -4.79 -16.43 -20.38
CA GLN A 561 -3.85 -15.48 -21.01
C GLN A 561 -2.43 -15.58 -20.45
N LYS A 562 -1.44 -15.42 -21.34
CA LYS A 562 -0.01 -15.32 -20.99
C LYS A 562 0.22 -14.06 -20.15
N GLY A 563 0.41 -14.25 -18.84
CA GLY A 563 0.66 -13.20 -17.86
C GLY A 563 0.05 -13.58 -16.51
N ASP A 564 0.64 -13.11 -15.41
CA ASP A 564 0.06 -13.22 -14.07
C ASP A 564 -0.60 -11.87 -13.73
N PRO A 565 -1.89 -11.67 -14.04
CA PRO A 565 -2.59 -10.41 -13.76
C PRO A 565 -2.67 -10.11 -12.24
N VAL A 566 -2.55 -11.12 -11.38
CA VAL A 566 -2.47 -10.91 -9.92
C VAL A 566 -1.13 -10.29 -9.55
N ALA A 567 -0.04 -10.75 -10.17
CA ALA A 567 1.29 -10.19 -9.96
C ALA A 567 1.42 -8.72 -10.41
N GLU A 568 0.79 -8.35 -11.53
CA GLU A 568 0.80 -6.96 -12.01
C GLU A 568 0.02 -6.03 -11.08
N GLU A 569 -1.13 -6.47 -10.58
CA GLU A 569 -1.96 -5.69 -9.67
C GLU A 569 -1.33 -5.59 -8.27
N LEU A 570 -0.67 -6.66 -7.79
CA LEU A 570 0.16 -6.63 -6.59
C LEU A 570 1.29 -5.59 -6.71
N ALA A 571 1.97 -5.53 -7.85
CA ALA A 571 3.05 -4.56 -8.08
C ALA A 571 2.53 -3.10 -8.07
N LYS A 572 1.36 -2.84 -8.65
CA LYS A 572 0.70 -1.52 -8.59
C LYS A 572 0.35 -1.15 -7.15
N LEU A 573 -0.28 -2.06 -6.42
CA LEU A 573 -0.70 -1.86 -5.04
C LEU A 573 0.48 -1.64 -4.08
N GLU A 574 1.60 -2.34 -4.29
CA GLU A 574 2.83 -2.13 -3.54
C GLU A 574 3.42 -0.74 -3.78
N SER A 575 3.41 -0.27 -5.03
CA SER A 575 3.85 1.08 -5.39
C SER A 575 2.99 2.15 -4.72
N GLU A 576 1.67 2.00 -4.74
CA GLU A 576 0.74 2.93 -4.06
C GLU A 576 0.91 2.91 -2.53
N THR A 577 1.02 1.73 -1.94
CA THR A 577 1.25 1.56 -0.50
C THR A 577 2.56 2.24 -0.08
N ARG A 578 3.62 2.11 -0.89
CA ARG A 578 4.91 2.76 -0.64
C ARG A 578 4.80 4.28 -0.68
N LYS A 579 4.12 4.85 -1.68
CA LYS A 579 3.89 6.29 -1.80
C LYS A 579 3.11 6.85 -0.59
N LYS A 580 2.00 6.21 -0.22
CA LYS A 580 1.20 6.64 0.94
C LYS A 580 1.96 6.48 2.27
N ARG A 581 2.78 5.44 2.41
CA ARG A 581 3.63 5.26 3.60
C ARG A 581 4.67 6.37 3.73
N GLN A 582 5.34 6.74 2.64
CA GLN A 582 6.27 7.88 2.61
C GLN A 582 5.56 9.20 2.97
N LEU A 583 4.34 9.42 2.45
CA LEU A 583 3.55 10.61 2.77
C LEU A 583 3.15 10.64 4.25
N ARG A 584 2.68 9.52 4.80
CA ARG A 584 2.37 9.40 6.24
C ARG A 584 3.59 9.70 7.12
N ASP A 585 4.75 9.14 6.80
CA ASP A 585 5.95 9.33 7.61
C ASP A 585 6.42 10.78 7.58
N PHE A 586 6.35 11.44 6.41
CA PHE A 586 6.59 12.88 6.27
C PHE A 586 5.64 13.71 7.14
N PHE A 587 4.33 13.44 7.07
CA PHE A 587 3.35 14.16 7.89
C PHE A 587 3.56 13.91 9.39
N ARG A 588 3.89 12.68 9.79
CA ARG A 588 4.11 12.33 11.20
C ARG A 588 5.28 13.12 11.78
N GLU A 589 6.41 13.15 11.06
CA GLU A 589 7.60 13.89 11.47
C GLU A 589 7.30 15.39 11.57
N LYS A 590 6.69 15.98 10.53
CA LYS A 590 6.41 17.42 10.49
C LYS A 590 5.38 17.86 11.53
N VAL A 591 4.33 17.07 11.78
CA VAL A 591 3.35 17.35 12.84
C VAL A 591 3.99 17.26 14.23
N GLN A 592 4.93 16.34 14.44
CA GLN A 592 5.66 16.26 15.70
C GLN A 592 6.53 17.51 15.94
N VAL A 593 7.24 17.98 14.90
CA VAL A 593 8.04 19.22 14.98
C VAL A 593 7.14 20.45 15.17
N LEU A 594 6.01 20.52 14.45
CA LEU A 594 5.03 21.60 14.59
C LEU A 594 4.52 21.70 16.03
N ASN A 595 4.15 20.57 16.64
CA ASN A 595 3.69 20.53 18.03
C ASN A 595 4.78 20.97 19.02
N ALA A 596 6.04 20.58 18.79
CA ALA A 596 7.16 21.01 19.63
C ALA A 596 7.38 22.54 19.55
N HIS A 597 7.43 23.11 18.35
CA HIS A 597 7.60 24.56 18.17
C HIS A 597 6.40 25.37 18.70
N ASN A 598 5.16 24.85 18.58
CA ASN A 598 3.99 25.50 19.18
C ASN A 598 4.06 25.51 20.71
N GLN A 599 4.61 24.46 21.35
CA GLN A 599 4.84 24.45 22.80
C GLN A 599 5.93 25.43 23.21
N GLU A 600 7.05 25.48 22.47
CA GLU A 600 8.14 26.44 22.70
C GLU A 600 7.66 27.89 22.57
N LEU A 601 6.85 28.17 21.54
CA LEU A 601 6.26 29.48 21.32
C LEU A 601 5.34 29.89 22.48
N ALA A 602 4.48 28.99 22.95
CA ALA A 602 3.59 29.26 24.07
C ALA A 602 4.34 29.57 25.38
N GLU A 603 5.45 28.87 25.63
CA GLU A 603 6.29 29.14 26.81
C GLU A 603 7.05 30.47 26.67
N LEU A 604 7.56 30.79 25.49
CA LEU A 604 8.22 32.07 25.21
C LEU A 604 7.24 33.25 25.36
N GLU A 605 6.01 33.13 24.89
CA GLU A 605 4.97 34.16 25.06
C GLU A 605 4.62 34.39 26.54
N ARG A 606 4.61 33.34 27.36
CA ARG A 606 4.46 33.48 28.83
C ARG A 606 5.65 34.18 29.47
N GLN A 607 6.87 33.92 29.01
CA GLN A 607 8.07 34.59 29.52
C GLN A 607 8.07 36.07 29.17
N ILE A 608 7.72 36.43 27.94
CA ILE A 608 7.58 37.82 27.50
C ILE A 608 6.57 38.56 28.39
N ALA A 609 5.37 37.98 28.60
CA ALA A 609 4.35 38.61 29.44
C ALA A 609 4.81 38.85 30.90
N ARG A 610 5.64 37.95 31.46
CA ARG A 610 6.24 38.16 32.79
C ARG A 610 7.25 39.29 32.78
N SER A 611 8.13 39.33 31.79
CA SER A 611 9.15 40.38 31.65
C SER A 611 8.54 41.77 31.39
N GLU A 612 7.46 41.86 30.60
CA GLU A 612 6.69 43.09 30.40
C GLU A 612 6.10 43.60 31.72
N HIS A 613 5.48 42.71 32.50
CA HIS A 613 4.91 43.06 33.80
C HIS A 613 5.99 43.50 34.83
N GLU A 614 7.19 42.92 34.78
CA GLU A 614 8.32 43.37 35.60
C GLU A 614 8.87 44.74 35.17
N LEU A 615 8.87 45.01 33.86
CA LEU A 615 9.27 46.29 33.29
C LEU A 615 8.30 47.41 33.71
N ASP A 616 6.99 47.15 33.65
CA ASP A 616 5.96 48.10 34.09
C ASP A 616 6.12 48.44 35.58
N ARG A 617 6.31 47.44 36.45
CA ARG A 617 6.59 47.67 37.87
C ARG A 617 7.84 48.53 38.09
N ALA A 618 8.90 48.31 37.32
CA ALA A 618 10.13 49.11 37.42
C ALA A 618 9.90 50.57 36.94
N ASN A 619 9.07 50.76 35.91
CA ASN A 619 8.66 52.09 35.44
C ASN A 619 7.82 52.84 36.48
N ASP A 620 6.87 52.18 37.12
CA ASP A 620 6.04 52.77 38.18
C ASP A 620 6.90 53.23 39.36
N GLN A 621 7.82 52.37 39.82
CA GLN A 621 8.75 52.71 40.92
C GLN A 621 9.66 53.88 40.57
N LEU A 622 10.12 53.99 39.31
CA LEU A 622 10.87 55.15 38.85
C LEU A 622 10.02 56.42 38.80
N GLY A 623 8.75 56.32 38.42
CA GLY A 623 7.79 57.43 38.44
C GLY A 623 7.53 57.96 39.85
N ASP A 624 7.33 57.06 40.81
CA ASP A 624 7.16 57.41 42.23
C ASP A 624 8.40 58.12 42.81
N LEU A 625 9.60 57.58 42.53
CA LEU A 625 10.85 58.19 42.95
C LEU A 625 11.07 59.58 42.33
N GLN A 626 10.73 59.76 41.05
CA GLN A 626 10.81 61.06 40.38
C GLN A 626 9.83 62.09 40.96
N THR A 627 8.63 61.65 41.35
CA THR A 627 7.63 62.52 41.96
C THR A 627 8.11 63.03 43.33
N ARG A 628 8.57 62.13 44.20
CA ARG A 628 9.15 62.49 45.51
C ARG A 628 10.39 63.36 45.39
N TYR A 629 11.21 63.12 44.37
CA TYR A 629 12.38 63.96 44.09
C TYR A 629 11.97 65.40 43.74
N LYS A 630 10.93 65.58 42.93
CA LYS A 630 10.38 66.90 42.60
C LYS A 630 9.75 67.58 43.82
N GLU A 631 8.97 66.85 44.61
CA GLU A 631 8.37 67.38 45.85
C GLU A 631 9.44 67.94 46.80
N TYR A 632 10.50 67.18 47.08
CA TYR A 632 11.57 67.66 47.96
C TYR A 632 12.40 68.80 47.34
N GLN A 633 12.51 68.87 46.00
CA GLN A 633 13.12 70.02 45.34
C GLN A 633 12.25 71.28 45.44
N GLU A 634 10.93 71.15 45.32
CA GLU A 634 9.99 72.25 45.51
C GLU A 634 9.96 72.72 46.96
N ASP A 635 9.99 71.82 47.94
CA ASP A 635 10.08 72.15 49.37
C ASP A 635 11.38 72.90 49.70
N LEU A 636 12.50 72.47 49.10
CA LEU A 636 13.80 73.13 49.26
C LEU A 636 13.77 74.54 48.64
N LYS A 637 13.12 74.69 47.49
CA LYS A 637 12.93 75.97 46.82
C LYS A 637 12.03 76.91 47.64
N SER A 638 10.87 76.43 48.10
CA SER A 638 9.92 77.20 48.92
C SER A 638 10.52 77.64 50.25
N THR A 639 11.28 76.75 50.92
CA THR A 639 11.96 77.08 52.18
C THR A 639 13.05 78.14 51.96
N ARG A 640 13.72 78.13 50.80
CA ARG A 640 14.68 79.16 50.40
C ARG A 640 13.99 80.50 50.09
N GLU A 641 12.90 80.50 49.33
CA GLU A 641 12.12 81.70 49.01
C GLU A 641 11.51 82.37 50.27
N GLY A 642 11.03 81.56 51.23
CA GLY A 642 10.54 82.04 52.52
C GLY A 642 11.63 82.72 53.36
N MET A 643 12.88 82.25 53.24
CA MET A 643 14.04 82.86 53.88
C MET A 643 14.41 84.21 53.21
N GLU A 644 14.37 84.27 51.89
CA GLU A 644 14.64 85.50 51.12
C GLU A 644 13.58 86.59 51.37
N THR A 645 12.32 86.20 51.58
CA THR A 645 11.23 87.12 51.92
C THR A 645 11.40 87.74 53.31
N LEU A 646 11.86 86.95 54.30
CA LEU A 646 12.14 87.44 55.65
C LEU A 646 13.32 88.42 55.71
N LEU A 647 14.29 88.27 54.80
CA LEU A 647 15.53 89.06 54.76
C LEU A 647 15.51 90.21 53.75
N GLY A 648 14.51 90.27 52.87
CA GLY A 648 14.31 91.35 51.88
C GLY A 648 15.39 91.43 50.79
N LYS A 649 16.21 90.39 50.62
CA LYS A 649 17.29 90.27 49.62
C LYS A 649 17.42 88.82 49.16
N SER A 650 17.68 88.58 47.87
CA SER A 650 18.04 87.24 47.39
C SER A 650 19.47 86.92 47.82
N PHE A 651 19.67 85.79 48.50
CA PHE A 651 20.98 85.39 49.00
C PHE A 651 21.46 84.14 48.27
N ALA A 652 22.48 84.28 47.41
CA ALA A 652 23.20 83.17 46.81
C ALA A 652 24.31 82.67 47.76
N LEU A 653 23.95 82.30 48.99
CA LEU A 653 24.91 81.78 49.96
C LEU A 653 24.59 80.33 50.35
N SER A 654 25.63 79.50 50.38
CA SER A 654 25.56 78.14 50.91
C SER A 654 25.20 78.18 52.39
N SER A 655 24.54 77.11 52.86
CA SER A 655 24.02 76.90 54.23
C SER A 655 24.92 77.45 55.36
N ASP A 656 26.23 77.38 55.19
CA ASP A 656 27.20 77.60 56.26
C ASP A 656 27.61 79.06 56.48
N LYS A 657 27.34 79.96 55.51
CA LYS A 657 27.66 81.40 55.65
C LYS A 657 26.52 82.23 56.26
N LEU A 658 25.30 81.69 56.28
CA LEU A 658 24.10 82.35 56.80
C LEU A 658 24.05 82.39 58.34
N SER A 659 24.70 81.46 59.02
CA SER A 659 24.84 81.43 60.48
C SER A 659 25.76 82.53 61.04
N GLU A 660 26.70 83.03 60.23
CA GLU A 660 27.73 83.97 60.69
C GLU A 660 27.22 85.42 60.72
N GLU A 661 26.38 85.83 59.76
CA GLU A 661 25.81 87.20 59.70
C GLU A 661 24.68 87.45 60.72
N LEU A 662 23.91 86.42 61.08
CA LEU A 662 22.87 86.48 62.13
C LEU A 662 23.45 86.80 63.52
N SER A 663 24.69 86.38 63.77
CA SER A 663 25.38 86.64 65.04
C SER A 663 25.75 88.11 65.24
N ARG A 664 26.05 88.85 64.16
CA ARG A 664 26.44 90.27 64.22
C ARG A 664 25.25 91.18 64.53
N LEU A 665 24.10 90.95 63.90
CA LEU A 665 22.88 91.73 64.11
C LEU A 665 22.33 91.63 65.55
N ARG A 666 22.54 90.48 66.20
CA ARG A 666 22.24 90.24 67.62
C ARG A 666 23.05 91.15 68.56
N THR A 667 24.26 91.52 68.15
CA THR A 667 25.22 92.24 68.99
C THR A 667 24.90 93.75 69.07
N ASP A 668 24.39 94.33 67.97
CA ASP A 668 24.13 95.77 67.86
C ASP A 668 22.85 96.23 68.58
N VAL A 669 21.78 95.40 68.57
CA VAL A 669 20.52 95.67 69.28
C VAL A 669 20.71 95.61 70.81
N GLN A 670 21.57 94.71 71.29
CA GLN A 670 21.90 94.61 72.71
C GLN A 670 22.73 95.79 73.22
N ALA A 671 23.55 96.41 72.36
CA ALA A 671 24.39 97.56 72.71
C ALA A 671 23.58 98.83 73.03
N PHE A 672 22.45 99.05 72.35
CA PHE A 672 21.57 100.21 72.57
C PHE A 672 20.82 100.14 73.90
N GLN A 673 20.21 98.99 74.24
CA GLN A 673 19.50 98.77 75.50
C GLN A 673 20.43 98.89 76.73
N LYS A 674 21.71 98.51 76.57
CA LYS A 674 22.70 98.50 77.65
C LYS A 674 23.19 99.91 78.03
N LYS A 675 23.34 100.82 77.07
CA LYS A 675 23.83 102.20 77.34
C LYS A 675 22.78 103.10 78.00
N SER A 676 21.49 102.86 77.78
CA SER A 676 20.41 103.63 78.44
C SER A 676 20.34 103.36 79.95
N LYS A 677 20.47 102.10 80.35
CA LYS A 677 20.53 101.67 81.76
C LYS A 677 21.82 102.13 82.47
N ARG A 678 22.94 102.17 81.73
CA ARG A 678 24.26 102.55 82.22
C ARG A 678 24.34 103.99 82.76
N ARG A 679 23.57 104.95 82.19
CA ARG A 679 23.54 106.35 82.68
C ARG A 679 23.09 106.45 84.15
N ASP A 680 22.08 105.67 84.52
CA ASP A 680 21.44 105.75 85.83
C ASP A 680 22.22 104.94 86.89
N GLU A 681 22.92 103.89 86.46
CA GLU A 681 23.81 103.08 87.32
C GLU A 681 25.13 103.80 87.67
N LEU A 682 25.67 104.63 86.76
CA LEU A 682 26.92 105.39 86.96
C LEU A 682 26.86 106.38 88.14
N ALA A 683 25.67 106.88 88.50
CA ALA A 683 25.51 107.82 89.62
C ALA A 683 25.57 107.14 91.00
N HIS A 684 25.18 105.87 91.11
CA HIS A 684 25.24 105.08 92.34
C HIS A 684 26.56 104.31 92.51
N ALA A 685 27.23 103.99 91.40
CA ALA A 685 28.49 103.23 91.39
C ALA A 685 29.69 104.01 91.99
N ILE A 686 29.76 105.32 91.79
CA ILE A 686 30.89 106.17 92.27
C ILE A 686 31.02 106.16 93.81
N ASP A 687 29.90 106.05 94.53
CA ASP A 687 29.86 106.13 96.00
C ASP A 687 30.11 104.76 96.68
N ALA A 688 29.75 103.66 96.01
CA ALA A 688 30.05 102.30 96.45
C ALA A 688 31.53 101.90 96.22
N ALA A 689 32.11 102.34 95.09
CA ALA A 689 33.48 102.02 94.69
C ALA A 689 34.55 102.42 95.73
N LYS A 690 34.35 103.55 96.44
CA LYS A 690 35.29 104.01 97.48
C LYS A 690 35.39 103.09 98.70
N LYS A 691 34.34 102.33 99.01
CA LYS A 691 34.35 101.35 100.13
C LYS A 691 34.89 99.98 99.71
N GLU A 692 34.72 99.60 98.44
CA GLU A 692 35.18 98.31 97.91
C GLU A 692 36.71 98.23 97.73
N ILE A 693 37.38 99.36 97.43
CA ILE A 693 38.84 99.41 97.27
C ILE A 693 39.58 98.91 98.52
N SER A 694 39.09 99.26 99.72
CA SER A 694 39.75 98.86 100.99
C SER A 694 39.59 97.38 101.32
N ILE A 695 38.54 96.71 100.83
CA ILE A 695 38.27 95.29 101.11
C ILE A 695 39.05 94.42 100.11
N HIS A 696 39.09 94.82 98.84
CA HIS A 696 39.72 94.01 97.80
C HIS A 696 41.25 94.02 97.84
N SER A 697 41.89 94.99 98.50
CA SER A 697 43.35 94.98 98.68
C SER A 697 43.83 93.84 99.58
N GLU A 698 43.09 93.50 100.64
CA GLU A 698 43.41 92.36 101.52
C GLU A 698 43.12 91.00 100.85
N ASP A 699 42.08 90.93 100.02
CA ASP A 699 41.76 89.72 99.24
C ASP A 699 42.82 89.42 98.16
N GLY A 700 43.40 90.46 97.56
CA GLY A 700 44.45 90.34 96.54
C GLY A 700 45.73 89.68 97.05
N GLU A 701 46.16 90.00 98.28
CA GLU A 701 47.33 89.38 98.93
C GLU A 701 47.11 87.87 99.19
N LYS A 702 45.90 87.48 99.64
CA LYS A 702 45.56 86.07 99.88
C LYS A 702 45.54 85.25 98.58
N LEU A 703 45.05 85.84 97.49
CA LEU A 703 44.99 85.19 96.17
C LEU A 703 46.37 85.01 95.54
N LYS A 704 47.35 85.89 95.82
CA LYS A 704 48.76 85.70 95.39
C LYS A 704 49.38 84.44 95.98
N LEU A 705 49.16 84.21 97.28
CA LEU A 705 49.66 83.04 97.98
C LEU A 705 48.99 81.74 97.49
N ALA A 706 47.68 81.78 97.24
CA ALA A 706 46.94 80.66 96.67
C ALA A 706 47.39 80.32 95.25
N LEU A 707 47.67 81.35 94.43
CA LEU A 707 48.16 81.16 93.07
C LEU A 707 49.52 80.46 93.01
N SER A 708 50.47 80.86 93.87
CA SER A 708 51.79 80.20 93.90
C SER A 708 51.72 78.72 94.28
N LYS A 709 50.71 78.33 95.07
CA LYS A 709 50.49 76.94 95.47
C LYS A 709 49.91 76.11 94.32
N VAL A 710 48.85 76.60 93.67
CA VAL A 710 48.19 75.91 92.55
C VAL A 710 49.11 75.82 91.32
N SER A 711 49.93 76.85 91.05
CA SER A 711 50.90 76.80 89.95
C SER A 711 51.99 75.74 90.19
N GLY A 712 52.45 75.58 91.45
CA GLY A 712 53.40 74.53 91.82
C GLY A 712 52.80 73.12 91.72
N GLU A 713 51.54 72.95 92.12
CA GLU A 713 50.81 71.68 91.99
C GLU A 713 50.55 71.32 90.51
N LYS A 714 50.22 72.31 89.66
CA LYS A 714 50.05 72.11 88.20
C LYS A 714 51.34 71.64 87.53
N GLN A 715 52.46 72.31 87.81
CA GLN A 715 53.74 71.97 87.18
C GLN A 715 54.15 70.53 87.51
N ALA A 716 53.96 70.09 88.76
CA ALA A 716 54.20 68.70 89.16
C ALA A 716 53.25 67.70 88.45
N ALA A 717 51.99 68.05 88.25
CA ALA A 717 51.02 67.23 87.51
C ALA A 717 51.34 67.14 86.01
N GLU A 718 51.87 68.22 85.42
CA GLU A 718 52.24 68.30 83.99
C GLU A 718 53.46 67.42 83.67
N GLU A 719 54.48 67.45 84.54
CA GLU A 719 55.65 66.57 84.45
C GLU A 719 55.25 65.09 84.60
N LEU A 720 54.31 64.77 85.50
CA LEU A 720 53.78 63.41 85.66
C LEU A 720 52.98 62.94 84.44
N TYR A 721 52.16 63.82 83.85
CA TYR A 721 51.36 63.51 82.66
C TYR A 721 52.26 63.27 81.44
N GLU A 722 53.25 64.13 81.18
CA GLU A 722 54.18 63.94 80.05
C GLU A 722 55.08 62.71 80.24
N ALA A 723 55.50 62.40 81.47
CA ALA A 723 56.22 61.15 81.76
C ALA A 723 55.37 59.91 81.42
N LYS A 724 54.10 59.88 81.81
CA LYS A 724 53.18 58.77 81.46
C LYS A 724 52.78 58.74 79.99
N ARG A 725 52.71 59.90 79.33
CA ARG A 725 52.39 60.01 77.91
C ARG A 725 53.53 59.46 77.05
N LYS A 726 54.77 59.77 77.43
CA LYS A 726 55.96 59.20 76.83
C LYS A 726 56.03 57.68 77.04
N GLU A 727 55.74 57.19 78.25
CA GLU A 727 55.66 55.76 78.56
C GLU A 727 54.61 55.03 77.69
N ARG A 728 53.44 55.65 77.45
CA ARG A 728 52.40 55.10 76.54
C ARG A 728 52.87 55.08 75.07
N LEU A 729 53.49 56.17 74.59
CA LEU A 729 53.97 56.28 73.22
C LEU A 729 55.10 55.29 72.91
N GLU A 730 56.02 55.08 73.85
CA GLU A 730 57.10 54.09 73.73
C GLU A 730 56.57 52.65 73.73
N LEU A 731 55.49 52.37 74.47
CA LEU A 731 54.93 51.02 74.60
C LEU A 731 54.04 50.60 73.43
N PHE A 732 53.22 51.49 72.85
CA PHE A 732 52.21 51.11 71.84
C PHE A 732 51.93 52.18 70.76
N GLY A 733 52.72 53.25 70.70
CA GLY A 733 52.53 54.34 69.76
C GLY A 733 51.18 55.05 69.93
N GLU A 734 50.60 55.55 68.84
CA GLU A 734 49.29 56.23 68.86
C GLU A 734 48.09 55.30 68.66
N LYS A 735 48.32 54.01 68.45
CA LYS A 735 47.29 53.05 68.06
C LYS A 735 46.25 52.85 69.16
N ASP A 736 45.01 52.62 68.71
CA ASP A 736 43.89 52.27 69.57
C ASP A 736 43.98 50.80 70.01
N PRO A 737 43.97 50.50 71.32
CA PRO A 737 44.13 49.13 71.83
C PRO A 737 42.98 48.19 71.46
N ASP A 738 41.77 48.69 71.27
CA ASP A 738 40.60 47.87 70.91
C ASP A 738 40.65 47.47 69.43
N SER A 739 40.98 48.41 68.55
CA SER A 739 41.18 48.16 67.11
C SER A 739 42.32 47.17 66.85
N ALA A 740 43.44 47.30 67.58
CA ALA A 740 44.55 46.37 67.47
C ALA A 740 44.18 44.95 67.95
N GLN A 741 43.31 44.83 68.98
CA GLN A 741 42.81 43.55 69.45
C GLN A 741 41.91 42.87 68.42
N GLU A 742 41.03 43.63 67.75
CA GLU A 742 40.19 43.09 66.67
C GLU A 742 41.02 42.60 65.47
N GLU A 743 42.02 43.36 65.03
CA GLU A 743 42.90 42.95 63.93
C GLU A 743 43.66 41.67 64.25
N TRP A 744 44.17 41.54 65.48
CA TRP A 744 44.85 40.35 65.94
C TRP A 744 43.92 39.13 65.96
N GLN A 745 42.68 39.32 66.42
CA GLN A 745 41.66 38.26 66.48
C GLN A 745 41.20 37.83 65.08
N ARG A 746 40.98 38.76 64.14
CA ARG A 746 40.64 38.45 62.74
C ARG A 746 41.74 37.64 62.06
N LYS A 747 43.01 37.98 62.30
CA LYS A 747 44.15 37.22 61.78
C LYS A 747 44.21 35.80 62.38
N LEU A 748 43.90 35.64 63.67
CA LEU A 748 43.81 34.32 64.32
C LEU A 748 42.69 33.46 63.69
N ASP A 749 41.51 34.03 63.47
CA ASP A 749 40.37 33.31 62.90
C ASP A 749 40.63 32.92 61.44
N LEU A 750 41.29 33.78 60.65
CA LEU A 750 41.73 33.48 59.29
C LEU A 750 42.72 32.29 59.28
N LEU A 751 43.72 32.30 60.16
CA LEU A 751 44.71 31.22 60.24
C LEU A 751 44.10 29.87 60.70
N LYS A 752 43.04 29.90 61.52
CA LYS A 752 42.30 28.68 61.90
C LYS A 752 41.48 28.12 60.74
N ASP A 753 40.80 29.00 60.00
CA ASP A 753 40.00 28.61 58.83
C ASP A 753 40.89 28.06 57.71
N THR A 754 42.05 28.67 57.45
CA THR A 754 43.01 28.13 56.45
C THR A 754 43.54 26.76 56.84
N ALA A 755 43.93 26.54 58.11
CA ALA A 755 44.35 25.23 58.59
C ALA A 755 43.22 24.17 58.48
N GLY A 756 41.99 24.51 58.87
CA GLY A 756 40.84 23.60 58.77
C GLY A 756 40.46 23.24 57.32
N ARG A 757 40.56 24.18 56.38
CA ARG A 757 40.34 23.91 54.95
C ARG A 757 41.41 22.98 54.37
N LEU A 758 42.68 23.19 54.73
CA LEU A 758 43.77 22.33 54.30
C LEU A 758 43.64 20.91 54.86
N GLU A 759 43.22 20.74 56.12
CA GLU A 759 42.92 19.42 56.71
C GLU A 759 41.81 18.69 55.97
N THR A 760 40.74 19.40 55.61
CA THR A 760 39.62 18.83 54.85
C THR A 760 40.04 18.46 53.42
N ALA A 761 40.89 19.27 52.78
CA ALA A 761 41.44 18.99 51.46
C ALA A 761 42.40 17.79 51.46
N ILE A 762 43.21 17.62 52.52
CA ILE A 762 44.06 16.44 52.71
C ILE A 762 43.20 15.18 52.90
N ALA A 763 42.14 15.26 53.71
CA ALA A 763 41.24 14.12 53.93
C ALA A 763 40.57 13.66 52.63
N SER A 764 40.09 14.59 51.80
CA SER A 764 39.48 14.26 50.50
C SER A 764 40.49 13.69 49.51
N GLN A 765 41.72 14.22 49.45
CA GLN A 765 42.78 13.67 48.61
C GLN A 765 43.23 12.28 49.05
N LYS A 766 43.32 12.01 50.36
CA LYS A 766 43.59 10.65 50.88
C LYS A 766 42.50 9.66 50.50
N GLN A 767 41.23 10.08 50.55
CA GLN A 767 40.11 9.22 50.15
C GLN A 767 40.13 8.94 48.64
N LEU A 768 40.45 9.93 47.81
CA LEU A 768 40.60 9.77 46.37
C LEU A 768 41.73 8.79 46.03
N ALA A 769 42.93 8.99 46.59
CA ALA A 769 44.07 8.11 46.39
C ALA A 769 43.73 6.66 46.76
N LYS A 770 43.10 6.43 47.92
CA LYS A 770 42.67 5.11 48.37
C LYS A 770 41.65 4.46 47.42
N SER A 771 40.73 5.23 46.84
CA SER A 771 39.75 4.71 45.89
C SER A 771 40.39 4.30 44.56
N LEU A 772 41.36 5.08 44.08
CA LEU A 772 42.12 4.77 42.87
C LEU A 772 43.04 3.57 43.07
N GLU A 773 43.69 3.43 44.24
CA GLU A 773 44.47 2.25 44.58
C GLU A 773 43.62 0.96 44.57
N GLN A 774 42.38 1.03 45.07
CA GLN A 774 41.44 -0.09 45.00
C GLN A 774 41.01 -0.40 43.55
N GLU A 775 40.85 0.62 42.71
CA GLU A 775 40.54 0.45 41.29
C GLU A 775 41.70 -0.20 40.53
N VAL A 776 42.94 0.25 40.76
CA VAL A 776 44.16 -0.32 40.18
C VAL A 776 44.32 -1.79 40.59
N SER A 777 44.14 -2.12 41.87
CA SER A 777 44.18 -3.52 42.34
C SER A 777 43.15 -4.39 41.61
N LYS A 778 41.89 -3.94 41.51
CA LYS A 778 40.83 -4.69 40.82
C LYS A 778 41.12 -4.86 39.33
N LEU A 779 41.52 -3.79 38.64
CA LEU A 779 41.84 -3.84 37.22
C LEU A 779 43.05 -4.74 36.92
N SER A 780 44.05 -4.74 37.80
CA SER A 780 45.20 -5.64 37.72
C SER A 780 44.79 -7.11 37.86
N ASP A 781 43.95 -7.42 38.87
CA ASP A 781 43.42 -8.77 39.08
C ASP A 781 42.58 -9.21 37.86
N GLU A 782 41.65 -8.37 37.39
CA GLU A 782 40.83 -8.66 36.21
C GLU A 782 41.67 -8.86 34.94
N LEU A 783 42.70 -8.04 34.72
CA LEU A 783 43.62 -8.22 33.60
C LEU A 783 44.42 -9.52 33.69
N SER A 784 44.80 -9.93 34.91
CA SER A 784 45.48 -11.22 35.12
C SER A 784 44.56 -12.39 34.79
N THR A 785 43.28 -12.31 35.18
CA THR A 785 42.27 -13.34 34.86
C THR A 785 42.00 -13.42 33.37
N LEU A 786 41.76 -12.28 32.70
CA LEU A 786 41.50 -12.23 31.26
C LEU A 786 42.71 -12.70 30.44
N ARG A 787 43.95 -12.40 30.87
CA ARG A 787 45.15 -12.93 30.23
C ARG A 787 45.26 -14.43 30.38
N SER A 788 44.99 -14.96 31.58
CA SER A 788 44.97 -16.41 31.79
C SER A 788 43.87 -17.11 30.98
N GLU A 789 42.69 -16.49 30.86
CA GLU A 789 41.60 -16.98 30.02
C GLU A 789 41.97 -16.93 28.53
N LEU A 790 42.63 -15.86 28.08
CA LEU A 790 43.12 -15.74 26.70
C LEU A 790 44.18 -16.80 26.39
N ASP A 791 45.20 -16.94 27.24
CA ASP A 791 46.28 -17.92 27.07
C ASP A 791 45.72 -19.35 27.05
N SER A 792 44.74 -19.64 27.90
CA SER A 792 43.99 -20.91 27.92
C SER A 792 43.23 -21.14 26.61
N LEU A 793 42.46 -20.16 26.14
CA LEU A 793 41.66 -20.29 24.92
C LEU A 793 42.55 -20.43 23.68
N GLU A 794 43.64 -19.66 23.61
CA GLU A 794 44.63 -19.72 22.52
C GLU A 794 45.37 -21.07 22.51
N ALA A 795 45.72 -21.60 23.68
CA ALA A 795 46.30 -22.93 23.82
C ALA A 795 45.34 -24.06 23.42
N GLU A 796 44.04 -23.92 23.67
CA GLU A 796 43.00 -24.87 23.23
C GLU A 796 42.70 -24.77 21.72
N LEU A 797 42.82 -23.58 21.13
CA LEU A 797 42.53 -23.33 19.71
C LEU A 797 43.70 -23.70 18.80
N SER A 798 44.94 -23.51 19.24
CA SER A 798 46.16 -23.81 18.47
C SER A 798 46.17 -25.23 17.84
N PRO A 799 45.90 -26.33 18.56
CA PRO A 799 45.85 -27.66 17.96
C PRO A 799 44.66 -27.84 17.00
N LYS A 800 43.49 -27.25 17.30
CA LYS A 800 42.29 -27.32 16.44
C LYS A 800 42.49 -26.57 15.12
N LEU A 801 43.23 -25.46 15.15
CA LEU A 801 43.61 -24.70 13.95
C LEU A 801 44.56 -25.50 13.06
N ALA A 802 45.54 -26.18 13.66
CA ALA A 802 46.47 -27.04 12.95
C ALA A 802 45.78 -28.24 12.29
N GLU A 803 44.79 -28.86 12.95
CA GLU A 803 43.96 -29.93 12.37
C GLU A 803 43.16 -29.49 11.14
N LEU A 804 42.76 -28.20 11.09
CA LEU A 804 42.05 -27.60 9.95
C LEU A 804 42.98 -27.04 8.87
N GLY A 805 44.31 -27.17 9.04
CA GLY A 805 45.31 -26.73 8.07
C GLY A 805 45.71 -25.25 8.17
N PHE A 806 45.41 -24.58 9.29
CA PHE A 806 45.85 -23.21 9.56
C PHE A 806 47.07 -23.21 10.48
N GLU A 807 48.24 -22.79 9.96
CA GLU A 807 49.50 -22.79 10.72
C GLU A 807 49.54 -21.71 11.83
N LYS A 808 48.76 -20.64 11.67
CA LYS A 808 48.69 -19.51 12.59
C LYS A 808 47.28 -18.94 12.67
N MET A 809 46.98 -18.28 13.79
CA MET A 809 45.67 -17.72 14.07
C MET A 809 45.31 -16.56 13.11
N GLU A 810 46.31 -15.85 12.58
CA GLU A 810 46.13 -14.81 11.55
C GLU A 810 45.62 -15.40 10.23
N ALA A 811 46.21 -16.52 9.78
CA ALA A 811 45.79 -17.21 8.56
C ALA A 811 44.35 -17.75 8.65
N PHE A 812 43.90 -18.08 9.86
CA PHE A 812 42.51 -18.44 10.12
C PHE A 812 41.57 -17.23 10.08
N SER A 813 41.98 -16.09 10.62
CA SER A 813 41.17 -14.86 10.57
C SER A 813 40.99 -14.36 9.14
N GLU A 814 42.01 -14.46 8.29
CA GLU A 814 41.94 -14.10 6.86
C GLU A 814 41.07 -15.07 6.04
N ALA A 815 40.89 -16.30 6.52
CA ALA A 815 40.03 -17.30 5.89
C ALA A 815 38.53 -17.06 6.18
N LEU A 816 38.18 -16.35 7.26
CA LEU A 816 36.81 -16.01 7.58
C LEU A 816 36.33 -14.80 6.76
N LEU A 817 35.64 -15.07 5.65
CA LEU A 817 34.85 -14.08 4.92
C LEU A 817 33.82 -13.40 5.84
N ASP A 818 33.64 -12.09 5.66
CA ASP A 818 32.54 -11.34 6.26
C ASP A 818 31.20 -11.73 5.62
N ASP A 819 30.11 -11.46 6.32
CA ASP A 819 28.77 -11.90 5.92
C ASP A 819 28.32 -11.28 4.57
N GLN A 820 28.85 -10.11 4.19
CA GLN A 820 28.54 -9.49 2.90
C GLN A 820 29.29 -10.18 1.76
N SER A 821 30.61 -10.35 1.89
CA SER A 821 31.44 -11.06 0.90
C SER A 821 31.01 -12.51 0.69
N LEU A 822 30.57 -13.20 1.77
CA LEU A 822 30.06 -14.57 1.70
C LEU A 822 28.82 -14.65 0.80
N LYS A 823 27.83 -13.79 1.07
CA LYS A 823 26.55 -13.79 0.35
C LYS A 823 26.72 -13.42 -1.12
N GLU A 824 27.57 -12.44 -1.42
CA GLU A 824 27.87 -12.02 -2.80
C GLU A 824 28.46 -13.17 -3.64
N ILE A 825 29.34 -13.98 -3.05
CA ILE A 825 29.94 -15.13 -3.72
C ILE A 825 28.92 -16.27 -3.89
N GLU A 826 28.12 -16.57 -2.85
CA GLU A 826 27.07 -17.60 -2.89
C GLU A 826 26.02 -17.30 -3.97
N ASP A 827 25.46 -16.09 -3.96
CA ASP A 827 24.43 -15.65 -4.92
C ASP A 827 24.94 -15.72 -6.37
N ARG A 828 26.20 -15.34 -6.60
CA ARG A 828 26.82 -15.37 -7.92
C ARG A 828 26.99 -16.80 -8.44
N LEU A 829 27.46 -17.71 -7.60
CA LEU A 829 27.64 -19.12 -7.97
C LEU A 829 26.30 -19.84 -8.18
N GLU A 830 25.29 -19.51 -7.39
CA GLU A 830 23.93 -20.05 -7.56
C GLU A 830 23.28 -19.54 -8.85
N ALA A 831 23.42 -18.25 -9.17
CA ALA A 831 22.95 -17.68 -10.42
C ALA A 831 23.61 -18.33 -11.65
N LEU A 832 24.92 -18.56 -11.61
CA LEU A 832 25.65 -19.28 -12.67
C LEU A 832 25.13 -20.70 -12.86
N LYS A 833 24.93 -21.44 -11.76
CA LYS A 833 24.39 -22.81 -11.80
C LYS A 833 22.98 -22.86 -12.41
N ASN A 834 22.10 -21.96 -12.00
CA ASN A 834 20.71 -21.90 -12.47
C ASN A 834 20.64 -21.53 -13.97
N ARG A 835 21.45 -20.56 -14.41
CA ARG A 835 21.61 -20.24 -15.84
C ARG A 835 22.09 -21.46 -16.64
N GLY A 836 23.06 -22.21 -16.10
CA GLY A 836 23.58 -23.43 -16.75
C GLY A 836 22.55 -24.54 -16.89
N ILE A 837 21.72 -24.77 -15.87
CA ILE A 837 20.61 -25.75 -15.94
C ILE A 837 19.62 -25.35 -17.02
N LYS A 838 19.20 -24.08 -17.04
CA LYS A 838 18.24 -23.56 -18.01
C LYS A 838 18.74 -23.68 -19.45
N ALA A 839 19.97 -23.23 -19.72
CA ALA A 839 20.56 -23.29 -21.06
C ALA A 839 20.75 -24.73 -21.56
N ARG A 840 21.08 -25.68 -20.68
CA ARG A 840 21.13 -27.12 -21.03
C ARG A 840 19.76 -27.67 -21.40
N GLN A 841 18.72 -27.33 -20.63
CA GLN A 841 17.36 -27.78 -20.90
C GLN A 841 16.81 -27.20 -22.21
N GLU A 842 17.09 -25.91 -22.49
CA GLU A 842 16.72 -25.27 -23.76
C GLU A 842 17.43 -25.91 -24.94
N LEU A 843 18.71 -26.25 -24.80
CA LEU A 843 19.47 -26.97 -25.82
C LEU A 843 18.89 -28.36 -26.08
N GLU A 844 18.62 -29.13 -25.02
CA GLU A 844 18.06 -30.48 -25.13
C GLU A 844 16.69 -30.46 -25.81
N ASN A 845 15.81 -29.54 -25.42
CA ASN A 845 14.49 -29.38 -26.02
C ASN A 845 14.57 -28.98 -27.50
N ALA A 846 15.46 -28.03 -27.85
CA ALA A 846 15.65 -27.62 -29.24
C ALA A 846 16.22 -28.77 -30.10
N GLN A 847 17.16 -29.55 -29.55
CA GLN A 847 17.73 -30.71 -30.24
C GLN A 847 16.69 -31.84 -30.45
N LYS A 848 15.89 -32.16 -29.43
CA LYS A 848 14.78 -33.12 -29.56
C LYS A 848 13.75 -32.67 -30.58
N GLY A 849 13.32 -31.41 -30.48
CA GLY A 849 12.36 -30.84 -31.44
C GLY A 849 12.88 -30.84 -32.88
N LEU A 850 14.18 -30.57 -33.11
CA LEU A 850 14.78 -30.66 -34.44
C LEU A 850 14.86 -32.11 -34.95
N ALA A 851 15.13 -33.08 -34.08
CA ALA A 851 15.17 -34.49 -34.44
C ALA A 851 13.78 -35.00 -34.84
N GLU A 852 12.75 -34.70 -34.05
CA GLU A 852 11.35 -35.04 -34.35
C GLU A 852 10.86 -34.36 -35.64
N LEU A 853 11.24 -33.09 -35.84
CA LEU A 853 10.84 -32.34 -37.03
C LEU A 853 11.54 -32.88 -38.29
N ALA A 854 12.77 -33.38 -38.19
CA ALA A 854 13.50 -33.98 -39.32
C ALA A 854 12.80 -35.23 -39.90
N GLU A 855 12.04 -35.98 -39.10
CA GLU A 855 11.28 -37.15 -39.56
C GLU A 855 10.11 -36.79 -40.48
N THR A 856 9.62 -35.55 -40.41
CA THR A 856 8.46 -35.05 -41.17
C THR A 856 8.85 -34.08 -42.29
N MET A 857 10.12 -34.11 -42.72
CA MET A 857 10.66 -33.20 -43.72
C MET A 857 9.89 -33.29 -45.05
N PRO A 858 9.29 -32.18 -45.55
CA PRO A 858 8.66 -32.15 -46.85
C PRO A 858 9.68 -32.20 -48.00
N ASP A 859 9.26 -32.68 -49.17
CA ASP A 859 10.11 -32.74 -50.39
C ASP A 859 10.58 -31.35 -50.86
N GLU A 860 9.74 -30.33 -50.67
CA GLU A 860 10.04 -28.92 -50.97
C GLU A 860 10.17 -28.13 -49.67
N THR A 861 11.30 -27.43 -49.51
CA THR A 861 11.62 -26.67 -48.29
C THR A 861 12.01 -25.22 -48.57
N ASP A 862 12.06 -24.81 -49.85
CA ASP A 862 12.18 -23.40 -50.17
C ASP A 862 10.86 -22.69 -49.87
N GLU A 863 10.90 -21.89 -48.79
CA GLU A 863 9.77 -21.10 -48.30
C GLU A 863 9.14 -20.24 -49.40
N LYS A 864 9.94 -19.64 -50.28
CA LYS A 864 9.43 -18.76 -51.35
C LYS A 864 8.70 -19.55 -52.43
N GLU A 865 9.19 -20.74 -52.77
CA GLU A 865 8.55 -21.61 -53.75
C GLU A 865 7.24 -22.20 -53.22
N LEU A 866 7.20 -22.58 -51.93
CA LEU A 866 5.99 -23.03 -51.25
C LEU A 866 4.90 -21.94 -51.16
N GLU A 867 5.26 -20.71 -50.78
CA GLU A 867 4.32 -19.57 -50.73
C GLU A 867 3.72 -19.26 -52.11
N SER A 868 4.55 -19.25 -53.16
CA SER A 868 4.09 -19.01 -54.52
C SER A 868 3.15 -20.10 -55.03
N SER A 869 3.44 -21.36 -54.70
CA SER A 869 2.59 -22.52 -55.04
C SER A 869 1.26 -22.49 -54.30
N LEU A 870 1.26 -22.10 -53.01
CA LEU A 870 0.05 -21.99 -52.22
C LEU A 870 -0.88 -20.89 -52.75
N LEU A 871 -0.31 -19.76 -53.17
CA LEU A 871 -1.07 -18.67 -53.80
C LEU A 871 -1.76 -19.13 -55.09
N ALA A 872 -1.04 -19.86 -55.96
CA ALA A 872 -1.60 -20.39 -57.21
C ALA A 872 -2.75 -21.39 -56.96
N VAL A 873 -2.58 -22.30 -56.00
CA VAL A 873 -3.62 -23.28 -55.63
C VAL A 873 -4.87 -22.61 -55.05
N ASN A 874 -4.71 -21.58 -54.21
CA ASN A 874 -5.85 -20.82 -53.67
C ASN A 874 -6.67 -20.16 -54.78
N GLN A 875 -6.01 -19.53 -55.75
CA GLN A 875 -6.67 -18.88 -56.89
C GLN A 875 -7.41 -19.90 -57.77
N GLY A 876 -6.86 -21.10 -57.95
CA GLY A 876 -7.53 -22.20 -58.64
C GLY A 876 -8.78 -22.66 -57.91
N HIS A 877 -8.70 -22.84 -56.59
CA HIS A 877 -9.80 -23.33 -55.76
C HIS A 877 -10.98 -22.35 -55.74
N GLU A 878 -10.71 -21.05 -55.66
CA GLU A 878 -11.76 -20.01 -55.71
C GLU A 878 -12.54 -20.02 -57.03
N LYS A 879 -11.85 -20.17 -58.16
CA LYS A 879 -12.50 -20.27 -59.48
C LYS A 879 -13.39 -21.51 -59.58
N CYS A 880 -12.87 -22.65 -59.13
CA CYS A 880 -13.59 -23.91 -59.11
C CYS A 880 -14.90 -23.83 -58.29
N LEU A 881 -14.85 -23.22 -57.09
CA LEU A 881 -16.04 -23.01 -56.25
C LEU A 881 -17.09 -22.06 -56.87
N GLN A 882 -16.65 -21.03 -57.60
CA GLN A 882 -17.56 -20.11 -58.29
C GLN A 882 -18.35 -20.82 -59.41
N GLU A 883 -17.66 -21.63 -60.23
CA GLU A 883 -18.31 -22.41 -61.29
C GLU A 883 -19.28 -23.45 -60.72
N LEU A 884 -18.86 -24.16 -59.66
CA LEU A 884 -19.67 -25.17 -58.99
C LEU A 884 -20.95 -24.58 -58.38
N GLY A 885 -20.85 -23.40 -57.75
CA GLY A 885 -22.01 -22.68 -57.23
C GLY A 885 -23.01 -22.29 -58.32
N GLY A 886 -22.52 -21.87 -59.49
CA GLY A 886 -23.36 -21.52 -60.64
C GLY A 886 -24.15 -22.71 -61.20
N ILE A 887 -23.49 -23.84 -61.39
CA ILE A 887 -24.11 -25.07 -61.92
C ILE A 887 -25.13 -25.66 -60.93
N THR A 888 -24.78 -25.67 -59.63
CA THR A 888 -25.66 -26.18 -58.58
C THR A 888 -26.99 -25.42 -58.53
N GLU A 889 -26.96 -24.09 -58.69
CA GLU A 889 -28.18 -23.27 -58.72
C GLU A 889 -29.04 -23.54 -59.97
N GLN A 890 -28.42 -23.75 -61.14
CA GLN A 890 -29.14 -24.10 -62.37
C GLN A 890 -29.87 -25.44 -62.24
N LEU A 891 -29.20 -26.47 -61.74
CA LEU A 891 -29.80 -27.79 -61.48
C LEU A 891 -30.92 -27.71 -60.44
N ARG A 892 -30.74 -26.90 -59.38
CA ARG A 892 -31.77 -26.67 -58.35
C ARG A 892 -33.04 -26.05 -58.96
N GLN A 893 -32.89 -25.01 -59.78
CA GLN A 893 -34.03 -24.34 -60.42
C GLN A 893 -34.78 -25.28 -61.38
N ASP A 894 -34.08 -26.09 -62.16
CA ASP A 894 -34.74 -27.08 -63.03
C ASP A 894 -35.50 -28.14 -62.23
N SER A 895 -34.90 -28.66 -61.14
CA SER A 895 -35.57 -29.64 -60.28
C SER A 895 -36.90 -29.11 -59.71
N LEU A 896 -36.97 -27.82 -59.39
CA LEU A 896 -38.18 -27.16 -58.91
C LEU A 896 -39.24 -27.04 -60.01
N ARG A 897 -38.84 -26.63 -61.22
CA ARG A 897 -39.75 -26.54 -62.37
C ARG A 897 -40.29 -27.92 -62.78
N ARG A 898 -39.46 -28.97 -62.71
CA ARG A 898 -39.88 -30.37 -62.96
C ARG A 898 -40.91 -30.86 -61.95
N LYS A 899 -40.74 -30.55 -60.66
CA LYS A 899 -41.76 -30.86 -59.63
C LYS A 899 -43.08 -30.17 -59.94
N GLN A 900 -43.06 -28.88 -60.27
CA GLN A 900 -44.25 -28.10 -60.64
C GLN A 900 -44.94 -28.66 -61.89
N SER A 901 -44.18 -29.04 -62.92
CA SER A 901 -44.69 -29.68 -64.13
C SER A 901 -45.40 -31.01 -63.80
N GLY A 902 -44.77 -31.85 -62.98
CA GLY A 902 -45.35 -33.13 -62.55
C GLY A 902 -46.66 -32.99 -61.76
N GLU A 903 -46.83 -31.94 -60.97
CA GLU A 903 -48.09 -31.64 -60.27
C GLU A 903 -49.19 -31.19 -61.24
N LEU A 904 -48.87 -30.29 -62.17
CA LEU A 904 -49.81 -29.82 -63.20
C LEU A 904 -50.25 -30.95 -64.15
N GLU A 905 -49.37 -31.90 -64.49
CA GLU A 905 -49.74 -33.07 -65.30
C GLU A 905 -50.71 -34.01 -64.58
N LYS A 906 -50.55 -34.19 -63.27
CA LYS A 906 -51.50 -34.98 -62.45
C LYS A 906 -52.88 -34.31 -62.46
N GLU A 907 -52.92 -32.99 -62.34
CA GLU A 907 -54.17 -32.22 -62.39
C GLU A 907 -54.81 -32.28 -63.78
N ARG A 908 -54.01 -32.16 -64.86
CA ARG A 908 -54.47 -32.36 -66.24
C ARG A 908 -55.11 -33.74 -66.44
N LYS A 909 -54.48 -34.82 -65.95
CA LYS A 909 -55.03 -36.18 -66.04
C LYS A 909 -56.35 -36.33 -65.28
N ARG A 910 -56.51 -35.69 -64.11
CA ARG A 910 -57.76 -35.69 -63.35
C ARG A 910 -58.85 -34.92 -64.09
N GLN A 911 -58.53 -33.74 -64.58
CA GLN A 911 -59.44 -32.89 -65.35
C GLN A 911 -59.89 -33.58 -66.65
N GLN A 912 -59.00 -34.28 -67.34
CA GLN A 912 -59.32 -35.08 -68.53
C GLN A 912 -60.33 -36.19 -68.23
N LYS A 913 -60.20 -36.90 -67.10
CA LYS A 913 -61.17 -37.93 -66.68
C LYS A 913 -62.53 -37.32 -66.33
N ALA A 914 -62.53 -36.17 -65.65
CA ALA A 914 -63.76 -35.43 -65.34
C ALA A 914 -64.46 -34.99 -66.62
N LEU A 915 -63.73 -34.37 -67.53
CA LEU A 915 -64.21 -33.96 -68.84
C LEU A 915 -64.81 -35.14 -69.63
N GLN A 916 -64.12 -36.29 -69.67
CA GLN A 916 -64.64 -37.47 -70.36
C GLN A 916 -65.94 -38.00 -69.73
N ARG A 917 -66.04 -37.98 -68.39
CA ARG A 917 -67.26 -38.40 -67.68
C ARG A 917 -68.45 -37.52 -68.05
N TRP A 918 -68.27 -36.20 -68.03
CA TRP A 918 -69.33 -35.26 -68.39
C TRP A 918 -69.65 -35.29 -69.88
N LYS A 919 -68.68 -35.60 -70.74
CA LYS A 919 -68.91 -35.82 -72.17
C LYS A 919 -69.83 -37.02 -72.40
N ASN A 920 -69.53 -38.15 -71.75
CA ASN A 920 -70.36 -39.37 -71.82
C ASN A 920 -71.77 -39.13 -71.25
N LEU A 921 -71.89 -38.41 -70.12
CA LEU A 921 -73.20 -38.11 -69.52
C LEU A 921 -74.04 -37.21 -70.41
N ASN A 922 -73.42 -36.16 -70.97
CA ASN A 922 -74.10 -35.26 -71.89
C ASN A 922 -74.54 -36.00 -73.17
N GLU A 923 -73.76 -36.97 -73.65
CA GLU A 923 -74.16 -37.80 -74.78
C GLU A 923 -75.37 -38.68 -74.46
N LEU A 924 -75.46 -39.26 -73.26
CA LEU A 924 -76.56 -40.15 -72.86
C LEU A 924 -77.88 -39.40 -72.66
N ILE A 925 -77.86 -38.36 -71.82
CA ILE A 925 -79.07 -37.70 -71.34
C ILE A 925 -79.07 -36.20 -71.59
N GLY A 926 -77.92 -35.63 -71.94
CA GLY A 926 -77.76 -34.19 -72.06
C GLY A 926 -78.38 -33.63 -73.33
N SER A 927 -79.08 -32.52 -73.18
CA SER A 927 -79.59 -31.74 -74.29
C SER A 927 -79.80 -30.31 -73.82
N HIS A 928 -79.51 -29.35 -74.70
CA HIS A 928 -79.67 -27.93 -74.38
C HIS A 928 -81.13 -27.54 -74.06
N ASP A 929 -82.12 -28.28 -74.56
CA ASP A 929 -83.56 -28.04 -74.38
C ASP A 929 -84.24 -29.05 -73.45
N GLY A 930 -83.47 -29.95 -72.84
CA GLY A 930 -83.94 -30.93 -71.85
C GLY A 930 -84.81 -32.07 -72.40
N LYS A 931 -85.06 -32.10 -73.72
CA LYS A 931 -85.98 -33.05 -74.35
C LYS A 931 -85.51 -34.49 -74.26
N LYS A 932 -84.19 -34.72 -74.40
CA LYS A 932 -83.63 -36.06 -74.60
C LYS A 932 -83.95 -37.03 -73.46
N PHE A 933 -83.74 -36.61 -72.22
CA PHE A 933 -83.98 -37.47 -71.07
C PHE A 933 -85.47 -37.55 -70.69
N ARG A 934 -86.20 -36.47 -70.92
CA ARG A 934 -87.63 -36.38 -70.63
C ARG A 934 -88.46 -37.35 -71.46
N VAL A 935 -88.26 -37.37 -72.78
CA VAL A 935 -88.98 -38.26 -73.70
C VAL A 935 -88.72 -39.72 -73.34
N PHE A 936 -87.48 -40.06 -73.00
CA PHE A 936 -87.12 -41.40 -72.53
C PHE A 936 -87.89 -41.81 -71.26
N ALA A 937 -87.97 -40.94 -70.24
CA ALA A 937 -88.69 -41.23 -68.99
C ALA A 937 -90.20 -41.44 -69.21
N GLN A 938 -90.83 -40.65 -70.09
CA GLN A 938 -92.24 -40.80 -70.44
C GLN A 938 -92.51 -42.10 -71.21
N SER A 939 -91.55 -42.53 -72.03
CA SER A 939 -91.61 -43.76 -72.81
C SER A 939 -91.83 -45.02 -71.96
N LEU A 940 -91.24 -45.04 -70.76
CA LEU A 940 -91.38 -46.11 -69.77
C LEU A 940 -92.75 -46.06 -69.09
N THR A 941 -93.25 -44.84 -68.84
CA THR A 941 -94.54 -44.69 -68.16
C THR A 941 -95.69 -45.08 -69.07
N LEU A 942 -95.62 -44.74 -70.36
CA LEU A 942 -96.57 -45.22 -71.36
C LEU A 942 -96.59 -46.74 -71.45
N GLN A 943 -95.43 -47.40 -71.37
CA GLN A 943 -95.33 -48.86 -71.40
C GLN A 943 -96.12 -49.51 -70.24
N ARG A 944 -96.05 -48.94 -69.03
CA ARG A 944 -96.84 -49.42 -67.89
C ARG A 944 -98.34 -49.20 -68.09
N LEU A 945 -98.71 -48.07 -68.68
CA LEU A 945 -100.09 -47.72 -68.96
C LEU A 945 -100.73 -48.66 -70.00
N VAL A 946 -99.97 -49.03 -71.04
CA VAL A 946 -100.36 -50.03 -72.05
C VAL A 946 -100.55 -51.41 -71.42
N TYR A 947 -99.65 -51.83 -70.51
CA TYR A 947 -99.79 -53.10 -69.81
C TYR A 947 -101.11 -53.19 -69.03
N LEU A 948 -101.45 -52.16 -68.26
CA LEU A 948 -102.70 -52.09 -67.50
C LEU A 948 -103.94 -52.03 -68.42
N ALA A 949 -103.84 -51.30 -69.54
CA ALA A 949 -104.91 -51.23 -70.54
C ALA A 949 -105.21 -52.60 -71.17
N ASN A 950 -104.18 -53.40 -71.47
CA ASN A 950 -104.34 -54.75 -72.01
C ASN A 950 -104.99 -55.72 -71.05
N GLN A 951 -104.61 -55.65 -69.76
CA GLN A 951 -105.21 -56.49 -68.74
C GLN A 951 -106.73 -56.26 -68.66
N GLN A 952 -107.19 -55.03 -68.88
CA GLN A 952 -108.63 -54.76 -68.97
C GLN A 952 -109.27 -55.13 -70.31
N LEU A 953 -108.56 -54.97 -71.43
CA LEU A 953 -109.06 -55.39 -72.74
C LEU A 953 -109.31 -56.91 -72.81
N GLU A 954 -108.44 -57.71 -72.19
CA GLU A 954 -108.58 -59.17 -72.13
C GLU A 954 -109.88 -59.61 -71.44
N HIS A 955 -110.29 -58.90 -70.38
CA HIS A 955 -111.55 -59.15 -69.68
C HIS A 955 -112.81 -58.70 -70.45
N LEU A 956 -112.71 -57.69 -71.31
CA LEU A 956 -113.86 -57.09 -72.02
C LEU A 956 -114.19 -57.81 -73.33
N TYR A 957 -113.22 -57.90 -74.24
CA TYR A 957 -113.35 -58.48 -75.57
C TYR A 957 -111.94 -58.97 -75.96
N GLY A 958 -111.60 -60.21 -75.60
CA GLY A 958 -110.24 -60.80 -75.69
C GLY A 958 -109.64 -60.96 -77.11
N ARG A 959 -110.08 -60.17 -78.08
CA ARG A 959 -109.60 -60.15 -79.46
C ARG A 959 -108.44 -59.18 -79.71
N TYR A 960 -108.34 -58.08 -78.95
CA TYR A 960 -107.37 -57.03 -79.24
C TYR A 960 -106.45 -56.73 -78.06
N ARG A 961 -105.15 -56.55 -78.34
CA ARG A 961 -104.12 -56.15 -77.38
C ARG A 961 -103.33 -54.95 -77.90
N ILE A 962 -103.18 -53.89 -77.12
CA ILE A 962 -102.38 -52.70 -77.45
C ILE A 962 -100.89 -52.99 -77.17
N VAL A 963 -99.98 -52.64 -78.08
CA VAL A 963 -98.53 -52.75 -77.88
C VAL A 963 -97.84 -51.45 -78.26
N LYS A 964 -96.76 -51.11 -77.59
CA LYS A 964 -95.92 -49.96 -77.98
C LYS A 964 -95.20 -50.27 -79.29
N ARG A 965 -95.09 -49.29 -80.19
CA ARG A 965 -94.38 -49.45 -81.47
C ARG A 965 -92.86 -49.47 -81.25
N GLU A 966 -92.19 -50.50 -81.75
CA GLU A 966 -90.73 -50.63 -81.68
C GLU A 966 -90.03 -49.46 -82.38
N GLY A 967 -89.00 -48.89 -81.74
CA GLY A 967 -88.20 -47.79 -82.27
C GLY A 967 -88.76 -46.37 -82.04
N THR A 968 -89.92 -46.23 -81.40
CA THR A 968 -90.51 -44.92 -81.05
C THR A 968 -90.85 -44.85 -79.56
N ASP A 969 -90.60 -43.70 -78.93
CA ASP A 969 -90.73 -43.58 -77.48
C ASP A 969 -92.18 -43.53 -76.99
N LEU A 970 -93.14 -43.02 -77.79
CA LEU A 970 -94.50 -42.75 -77.31
C LEU A 970 -95.65 -43.19 -78.24
N GLU A 971 -95.42 -44.00 -79.29
CA GLU A 971 -96.47 -44.47 -80.20
C GLU A 971 -96.99 -45.88 -79.87
N LEU A 972 -98.27 -46.15 -80.17
CA LEU A 972 -98.97 -47.41 -79.86
C LEU A 972 -99.58 -48.06 -81.12
N ASN A 973 -99.61 -49.39 -81.14
CA ASN A 973 -100.23 -50.26 -82.14
C ASN A 973 -101.25 -51.21 -81.46
N ILE A 974 -102.16 -51.82 -82.22
CA ILE A 974 -103.03 -52.92 -81.76
C ILE A 974 -102.64 -54.23 -82.44
N VAL A 975 -102.71 -55.31 -81.68
CA VAL A 975 -102.54 -56.69 -82.11
C VAL A 975 -103.91 -57.36 -82.10
N ASP A 976 -104.34 -57.93 -83.23
CA ASP A 976 -105.56 -58.75 -83.32
C ASP A 976 -105.19 -60.23 -83.09
N THR A 977 -105.56 -60.77 -81.93
CA THR A 977 -105.19 -62.13 -81.50
C THR A 977 -105.93 -63.22 -82.28
N TYR A 978 -107.04 -62.88 -82.94
CA TYR A 978 -107.83 -63.84 -83.72
C TYR A 978 -107.32 -63.99 -85.16
N GLN A 979 -106.45 -63.08 -85.61
CA GLN A 979 -105.76 -63.16 -86.90
C GLN A 979 -104.27 -63.42 -86.71
N ALA A 980 -103.93 -64.50 -85.99
CA ALA A 980 -102.55 -64.94 -85.76
C ALA A 980 -101.63 -63.79 -85.30
N ASP A 981 -102.11 -62.98 -84.34
CA ASP A 981 -101.40 -61.82 -83.78
C ASP A 981 -100.96 -60.77 -84.81
N SER A 982 -101.78 -60.51 -85.83
CA SER A 982 -101.48 -59.43 -86.79
C SER A 982 -101.43 -58.06 -86.11
N VAL A 983 -100.31 -57.35 -86.25
CA VAL A 983 -100.10 -56.02 -85.69
C VAL A 983 -100.56 -54.96 -86.68
N ARG A 984 -101.44 -54.06 -86.23
CA ARG A 984 -101.93 -52.92 -87.00
C ARG A 984 -101.69 -51.65 -86.23
N SER A 985 -101.43 -50.58 -86.97
CA SER A 985 -101.43 -49.24 -86.41
C SER A 985 -102.80 -48.95 -85.80
N LEU A 986 -102.80 -48.26 -84.65
CA LEU A 986 -104.01 -47.74 -84.00
C LEU A 986 -104.68 -46.60 -84.82
N PHE A 987 -104.00 -46.20 -85.90
CA PHE A 987 -104.32 -45.14 -86.85
C PHE A 987 -104.43 -45.68 -88.26
#